data_AF-A0A959YSD6-F1
#
_entry.id   AF-A0A959YSD6-F1
#
_cell.length_a   1.000
_cell.length_b   1.000
_cell.length_c   1.000
_cell.angle_alpha   90.00
_cell.angle_beta   90.00
_cell.angle_gamma   90.00
#
_symmetry.space_group_name_H-M   'P 1'
#
loop_
_entity.id
_entity.type
_entity.pdbx_description
1 polymer ?
#
loop_
_entity_poly.entity_id
_entity_poly.type
_entity_poly.pdbx_seq_one_letter_code
_entity_poly.pdbx_strand_id
1 'polypeptide(L)'
;MKRTIYYLFLLLFAASTGFAQKNDDVRKPYTLTHHMSPEEKALFHTVGKGYLETDPPPGEIRNIAEFDQMEGVLVGYPGSFGISYTLIAALSQETKVLTVVENNNQLNYVTGQYQSQGVNMDNAEFIVTALDSYWTRDYGPWYVAYGNDQIGIMDFVYNRPNRPNDNAIPPKIADYLGIEWYGMDLITAGGNYMTNGRGISSSSDLIWEENPDYTPSEIDQMLLDYCGIDTYHVLPDPNNTYIDHIDCWGKFLDVDKVLIREVPASHPQYDEIEATAAYYMDKPTAWGNTFQVYRVWTPNNEPYTNSLILNNRVFVPITGGQWDDEALATYEEAMPGYEIMGFTGSWESTDALHCRTKGIADRNTLYIHHMPLLGDQPVQPNYELEAEITAYSGEAIVNDAVKVIYWINDEPQDDIVMTHEGGKIYSATLPSGPAGSKMEYYITAVDDGGNTANHPYIGAPDPHVFFAGEELFPAMGLDVTSVEAYVNQGNTDVQNFTIFNVGEIGLNYYISYSSALFEDHVYEIEDSPAQDAWEDNTFTELGWVEFEVDDAEGEIANWNLEFYWNTDQYSEESTFKVESPEGTEAVIAAGIPDGNYDIDLDAFNGEQMQGTWKIWIEDSYGDGGHQATNISLTITKTYEIFPWLNVEPVAGTVEPGGTQQIVVTCDGTELPVGEYDGSITISSNDPEMSETVIPVHFTVDLPDGISTGTTEFNELSVYPNPFKSQTTFTITTEKDGALILNIHDSRGRVVAEIVKLTHKGQHARIIWNGKNQRGEFVKPGVYYYSVDMDNIRKTGKIILVD
;
A
#
# COMPACT_ATOMS: atom_id res chain seq x y z
N MET A 1 0.08 -18.27 92.39
CA MET A 1 -1.13 -18.28 93.25
C MET A 1 -1.54 -16.82 93.40
N LYS A 2 -2.63 -16.25 92.86
CA LYS A 2 -3.85 -16.71 92.14
C LYS A 2 -4.02 -15.79 90.89
N ARG A 3 -4.51 -16.19 89.69
CA ARG A 3 -5.94 -16.28 89.25
C ARG A 3 -6.85 -15.20 89.89
N THR A 4 -7.73 -14.45 89.21
CA THR A 4 -8.75 -14.76 88.17
C THR A 4 -9.27 -13.38 87.62
N ILE A 5 -9.83 -13.13 86.42
CA ILE A 5 -11.20 -13.43 85.89
C ILE A 5 -11.30 -13.01 84.38
N TYR A 6 -12.08 -13.76 83.59
CA TYR A 6 -12.63 -13.44 82.23
C TYR A 6 -14.19 -13.32 82.31
N TYR A 7 -15.01 -12.85 81.34
CA TYR A 7 -14.95 -12.44 79.91
C TYR A 7 -16.03 -11.35 79.68
N LEU A 8 -16.00 -10.57 78.57
CA LEU A 8 -17.06 -10.57 77.53
C LEU A 8 -16.76 -9.66 76.29
N PHE A 9 -17.30 -10.05 75.14
CA PHE A 9 -17.33 -9.31 73.85
C PHE A 9 -18.54 -8.36 73.78
N LEU A 10 -18.43 -7.18 73.11
CA LEU A 10 -18.95 -6.96 71.74
C LEU A 10 -18.68 -5.53 71.20
N LEU A 11 -18.33 -5.49 69.90
CA LEU A 11 -18.35 -4.39 68.91
C LEU A 11 -18.92 -3.00 69.28
N LEU A 12 -18.14 -1.93 69.08
CA LEU A 12 -18.32 -0.96 67.97
C LEU A 12 -17.17 0.07 67.85
N PHE A 13 -17.03 0.57 66.62
CA PHE A 13 -15.98 1.39 65.98
C PHE A 13 -15.25 2.53 66.74
N ALA A 14 -14.02 2.77 66.23
CA ALA A 14 -13.35 4.05 65.94
C ALA A 14 -12.20 4.58 66.85
N ALA A 15 -11.20 5.14 66.15
CA ALA A 15 -10.10 6.00 66.61
C ALA A 15 -8.98 5.39 67.48
N SER A 16 -8.02 4.72 66.82
CA SER A 16 -6.64 4.65 67.28
C SER A 16 -5.74 5.49 66.37
N THR A 17 -5.23 6.61 66.88
CA THR A 17 -4.22 7.43 66.19
C THR A 17 -2.89 6.68 66.10
N GLY A 18 -2.57 6.14 64.93
CA GLY A 18 -1.21 5.70 64.63
C GLY A 18 -0.30 6.91 64.40
N PHE A 19 0.94 6.84 64.87
CA PHE A 19 1.99 7.74 64.40
C PHE A 19 2.21 7.47 62.92
N ALA A 20 1.92 8.44 62.07
CA ALA A 20 2.29 8.38 60.66
C ALA A 20 3.82 8.49 60.56
N GLN A 21 4.48 7.34 60.33
CA GLN A 21 5.75 7.35 59.63
C GLN A 21 5.47 8.00 58.28
N LYS A 22 6.20 9.07 57.96
CA LYS A 22 5.97 9.85 56.75
C LYS A 22 6.40 9.00 55.56
N ASN A 23 5.44 8.32 54.94
CA ASN A 23 5.60 7.83 53.58
C ASN A 23 5.79 9.08 52.72
N ASP A 24 7.02 9.36 52.32
CA ASP A 24 7.30 10.21 51.14
C ASP A 24 7.02 9.39 49.86
N ASP A 25 5.85 8.73 49.84
CA ASP A 25 5.21 8.11 48.70
C ASP A 25 4.47 9.22 47.93
N VAL A 26 5.24 10.26 47.59
CA VAL A 26 4.85 11.21 46.56
C VAL A 26 5.00 10.42 45.27
N ARG A 27 3.87 9.96 44.72
CA ARG A 27 3.80 9.53 43.33
C ARG A 27 4.55 10.57 42.49
N LYS A 28 5.69 10.21 41.89
CA LYS A 28 6.17 10.93 40.70
C LYS A 28 4.95 11.02 39.78
N PRO A 29 4.54 12.20 39.30
CA PRO A 29 3.57 12.24 38.21
C PRO A 29 4.23 11.52 37.03
N TYR A 30 3.60 10.46 36.52
CA TYR A 30 4.06 9.68 35.37
C TYR A 30 3.83 10.47 34.07
N THR A 31 4.36 11.69 34.01
CA THR A 31 4.05 12.72 33.00
C THR A 31 5.33 13.43 32.55
N LEU A 32 6.40 12.67 32.31
CA LEU A 32 7.42 13.08 31.36
C LEU A 32 6.89 12.65 29.99
N THR A 33 6.81 13.58 29.04
CA THR A 33 6.36 13.37 27.66
C THR A 33 7.58 13.22 26.73
N HIS A 34 7.42 12.82 25.47
CA HIS A 34 8.60 12.71 24.59
C HIS A 34 9.18 14.08 24.19
N HIS A 35 8.35 15.14 24.09
CA HIS A 35 8.80 16.54 24.12
C HIS A 35 9.43 16.93 25.46
N MET A 36 10.41 17.81 25.41
CA MET A 36 10.76 18.65 26.56
C MET A 36 9.71 19.75 26.78
N SER A 37 9.11 19.78 27.97
CA SER A 37 8.36 20.94 28.47
C SER A 37 9.22 22.21 28.53
N PRO A 38 8.64 23.44 28.59
CA PRO A 38 9.41 24.68 28.75
C PRO A 38 10.32 24.67 30.00
N GLU A 39 9.87 24.02 31.07
CA GLU A 39 10.63 23.79 32.30
C GLU A 39 11.82 22.83 32.08
N GLU A 40 11.64 21.77 31.30
CA GLU A 40 12.74 20.87 30.90
C GLU A 40 13.72 21.59 29.95
N LYS A 41 13.25 22.33 28.94
CA LYS A 41 14.14 23.10 28.04
C LYS A 41 15.01 24.11 28.81
N ALA A 42 14.47 24.75 29.86
CA ALA A 42 15.27 25.60 30.75
C ALA A 42 16.37 24.84 31.55
N LEU A 43 16.21 23.53 31.72
CA LEU A 43 17.15 22.63 32.38
C LEU A 43 18.09 21.90 31.40
N PHE A 44 18.04 22.17 30.08
CA PHE A 44 18.93 21.52 29.11
C PHE A 44 20.42 21.67 29.47
N HIS A 45 20.82 22.81 30.03
CA HIS A 45 22.14 23.06 30.63
C HIS A 45 22.54 22.12 31.79
N THR A 46 21.72 21.11 32.13
CA THR A 46 22.00 20.05 33.11
C THR A 46 22.22 18.66 32.49
N VAL A 47 21.94 18.50 31.20
CA VAL A 47 22.33 17.33 30.39
C VAL A 47 23.86 17.17 30.45
N GLY A 48 24.36 15.92 30.35
CA GLY A 48 25.80 15.60 30.47
C GLY A 48 26.43 15.73 31.86
N LYS A 49 25.75 16.31 32.87
CA LYS A 49 26.36 16.54 34.19
C LYS A 49 26.62 15.25 34.96
N GLY A 50 27.90 14.86 34.98
CA GLY A 50 28.34 13.62 35.62
C GLY A 50 28.30 12.41 34.69
N TYR A 51 28.15 12.64 33.39
CA TYR A 51 28.45 11.65 32.36
C TYR A 51 29.91 11.19 32.46
N LEU A 52 30.19 9.97 31.97
CA LEU A 52 31.50 9.35 32.01
C LEU A 52 31.99 9.09 30.59
N GLU A 53 32.64 10.10 30.03
CA GLU A 53 33.46 9.98 28.82
C GLU A 53 34.58 8.94 29.03
N THR A 54 34.89 8.16 28.00
CA THR A 54 36.00 7.19 27.99
C THR A 54 37.00 7.53 26.88
N ASP A 55 38.06 6.72 26.72
CA ASP A 55 38.74 6.67 25.42
C ASP A 55 37.81 5.93 24.41
N PRO A 56 37.91 6.17 23.09
CA PRO A 56 37.15 5.43 22.07
C PRO A 56 37.54 3.93 21.97
N PRO A 57 36.72 3.10 21.28
CA PRO A 57 37.04 1.69 21.05
C PRO A 57 38.39 1.50 20.33
N PRO A 58 39.22 0.53 20.72
CA PRO A 58 40.52 0.32 20.09
C PRO A 58 40.45 -0.50 18.80
N GLY A 59 41.01 0.04 17.72
CA GLY A 59 41.21 -0.67 16.45
C GLY A 59 40.34 -0.13 15.32
N GLU A 60 40.01 -0.98 14.35
CA GLU A 60 38.97 -0.71 13.36
C GLU A 60 37.59 -0.85 14.01
N ILE A 61 36.60 -0.07 13.57
CA ILE A 61 35.27 0.02 14.18
C ILE A 61 34.21 -0.04 13.09
N ARG A 62 33.12 -0.77 13.34
CA ARG A 62 31.91 -0.78 12.52
C ARG A 62 30.70 -0.61 13.43
N ASN A 63 29.95 0.49 13.29
CA ASN A 63 28.61 0.58 13.88
C ASN A 63 27.73 -0.52 13.31
N ILE A 64 26.98 -1.20 14.17
CA ILE A 64 26.06 -2.28 13.76
C ILE A 64 24.74 -1.62 13.33
N ALA A 65 24.22 -2.03 12.17
CA ALA A 65 22.96 -1.56 11.61
C ALA A 65 21.75 -2.20 12.32
N GLU A 66 20.55 -1.68 12.07
CA GLU A 66 19.33 -2.32 12.61
C GLU A 66 18.95 -3.60 11.85
N PHE A 67 19.34 -3.71 10.59
CA PHE A 67 19.17 -4.91 9.75
C PHE A 67 20.34 -5.92 9.85
N ASP A 68 21.30 -5.70 10.76
CA ASP A 68 22.25 -6.75 11.18
C ASP A 68 21.57 -7.76 12.13
N GLN A 69 22.15 -8.94 12.31
CA GLN A 69 21.66 -9.98 13.23
C GLN A 69 21.57 -9.49 14.70
N MET A 70 20.41 -9.70 15.33
CA MET A 70 20.12 -9.33 16.71
C MET A 70 19.89 -10.55 17.62
N GLU A 71 20.53 -10.60 18.79
CA GLU A 71 20.27 -11.63 19.82
C GLU A 71 19.11 -11.25 20.77
N GLY A 72 18.55 -10.04 20.62
CA GLY A 72 17.40 -9.60 21.39
C GLY A 72 16.86 -8.22 21.03
N VAL A 73 15.87 -7.78 21.79
CA VAL A 73 15.28 -6.44 21.78
C VAL A 73 15.08 -5.94 23.21
N LEU A 74 15.48 -4.70 23.47
CA LEU A 74 15.34 -3.99 24.74
C LEU A 74 13.99 -3.28 24.80
N VAL A 75 13.28 -3.42 25.92
CA VAL A 75 12.02 -2.70 26.22
C VAL A 75 12.00 -2.19 27.67
N GLY A 76 11.37 -1.04 27.91
CA GLY A 76 11.33 -0.37 29.21
C GLY A 76 9.96 -0.43 29.87
N TYR A 77 9.93 -0.67 31.20
CA TYR A 77 8.71 -0.61 32.01
C TYR A 77 8.84 0.35 33.21
N PRO A 78 8.74 1.68 33.01
CA PRO A 78 8.56 2.67 34.10
C PRO A 78 7.13 2.65 34.70
N GLY A 79 6.41 1.50 34.64
CA GLY A 79 5.01 1.39 35.05
C GLY A 79 3.98 1.29 33.90
N SER A 80 4.42 1.49 32.66
CA SER A 80 3.74 1.12 31.41
C SER A 80 4.81 0.80 30.37
N PHE A 81 4.48 0.01 29.35
CA PHE A 81 5.40 -0.33 28.26
C PHE A 81 5.47 0.72 27.13
N GLY A 82 4.44 1.55 26.97
CA GLY A 82 4.23 2.33 25.74
C GLY A 82 3.89 1.48 24.50
N ILE A 83 4.10 0.17 24.54
CA ILE A 83 3.76 -0.80 23.49
C ILE A 83 2.77 -1.86 23.97
N SER A 84 2.09 -2.54 23.04
CA SER A 84 1.13 -3.59 23.36
C SER A 84 1.81 -4.90 23.80
N TYR A 85 1.13 -5.69 24.64
CA TYR A 85 1.62 -7.03 24.98
C TYR A 85 1.60 -7.98 23.77
N THR A 86 0.74 -7.74 22.79
CA THR A 86 0.71 -8.48 21.52
C THR A 86 2.01 -8.28 20.73
N LEU A 87 2.51 -7.05 20.65
CA LEU A 87 3.83 -6.77 20.06
C LEU A 87 4.94 -7.48 20.85
N ILE A 88 4.96 -7.37 22.18
CA ILE A 88 5.96 -8.05 23.02
C ILE A 88 5.92 -9.57 22.83
N ALA A 89 4.73 -10.15 22.67
CA ALA A 89 4.58 -11.59 22.42
C ALA A 89 5.14 -11.98 21.04
N ALA A 90 4.91 -11.17 20.00
CA ALA A 90 5.47 -11.38 18.67
C ALA A 90 7.01 -11.23 18.65
N LEU A 91 7.56 -10.16 19.25
CA LEU A 91 9.00 -9.97 19.43
C LEU A 91 9.66 -11.18 20.12
N SER A 92 9.00 -11.75 21.13
CA SER A 92 9.49 -12.93 21.86
C SER A 92 9.44 -14.26 21.08
N GLN A 93 8.74 -14.32 19.94
CA GLN A 93 8.83 -15.49 19.04
C GLN A 93 10.10 -15.44 18.19
N GLU A 94 10.56 -14.25 17.83
CA GLU A 94 11.74 -14.04 17.00
C GLU A 94 13.03 -14.17 17.81
N THR A 95 13.14 -13.41 18.89
CA THR A 95 14.39 -13.30 19.65
C THR A 95 14.11 -12.99 21.12
N LYS A 96 15.15 -12.71 21.92
CA LYS A 96 15.01 -12.38 23.33
C LYS A 96 14.36 -11.03 23.53
N VAL A 97 13.45 -10.91 24.50
CA VAL A 97 12.96 -9.62 24.99
C VAL A 97 13.61 -9.34 26.34
N LEU A 98 14.51 -8.36 26.37
CA LEU A 98 15.18 -7.90 27.58
C LEU A 98 14.41 -6.71 28.17
N THR A 99 13.78 -6.92 29.31
CA THR A 99 12.88 -5.94 29.92
C THR A 99 13.52 -5.24 31.13
N VAL A 100 13.61 -3.91 31.07
CA VAL A 100 14.05 -3.09 32.20
C VAL A 100 12.87 -2.76 33.12
N VAL A 101 13.01 -3.09 34.42
CA VAL A 101 12.02 -2.83 35.47
C VAL A 101 12.70 -2.18 36.68
N GLU A 102 12.05 -1.20 37.31
CA GLU A 102 12.62 -0.45 38.44
C GLU A 102 12.94 -1.32 39.66
N ASN A 103 12.13 -2.35 39.92
CA ASN A 103 12.15 -3.09 41.18
C ASN A 103 11.48 -4.46 41.07
N ASN A 104 11.73 -5.31 42.07
CA ASN A 104 11.19 -6.68 42.14
C ASN A 104 9.64 -6.76 42.15
N ASN A 105 8.91 -5.71 42.53
CA ASN A 105 7.44 -5.75 42.45
C ASN A 105 6.98 -5.62 40.99
N GLN A 106 7.59 -4.73 40.21
CA GLN A 106 7.36 -4.62 38.78
C GLN A 106 7.80 -5.90 38.06
N LEU A 107 8.98 -6.47 38.37
CA LEU A 107 9.43 -7.74 37.80
C LEU A 107 8.39 -8.86 37.95
N ASN A 108 7.88 -9.06 39.18
CA ASN A 108 6.86 -10.08 39.45
C ASN A 108 5.53 -9.78 38.74
N TYR A 109 5.13 -8.51 38.65
CA TYR A 109 3.92 -8.10 37.94
C TYR A 109 4.04 -8.36 36.43
N VAL A 110 5.10 -7.87 35.80
CA VAL A 110 5.37 -8.03 34.36
C VAL A 110 5.52 -9.50 33.99
N THR A 111 6.25 -10.30 34.78
CA THR A 111 6.34 -11.76 34.59
C THR A 111 4.95 -12.41 34.54
N GLY A 112 4.05 -12.01 35.45
CA GLY A 112 2.67 -12.50 35.47
C GLY A 112 1.83 -12.00 34.28
N GLN A 113 2.09 -10.78 33.78
CA GLN A 113 1.44 -10.29 32.55
C GLN A 113 1.94 -11.06 31.32
N TYR A 114 3.24 -11.21 31.14
CA TYR A 114 3.87 -11.94 30.03
C TYR A 114 3.32 -13.38 29.93
N GLN A 115 3.28 -14.12 31.04
CA GLN A 115 2.67 -15.45 31.12
C GLN A 115 1.18 -15.47 30.74
N SER A 116 0.43 -14.41 31.03
CA SER A 116 -1.01 -14.31 30.71
C SER A 116 -1.31 -13.85 29.29
N GLN A 117 -0.36 -13.17 28.64
CA GLN A 117 -0.52 -12.54 27.31
C GLN A 117 0.19 -13.31 26.19
N GLY A 118 0.72 -14.51 26.47
CA GLY A 118 1.32 -15.39 25.46
C GLY A 118 2.76 -15.06 25.07
N VAL A 119 3.46 -14.22 25.86
CA VAL A 119 4.90 -13.96 25.65
C VAL A 119 5.69 -15.24 25.89
N ASN A 120 6.65 -15.54 25.02
CA ASN A 120 7.55 -16.69 25.16
C ASN A 120 8.49 -16.47 26.35
N MET A 121 8.22 -17.15 27.46
CA MET A 121 9.00 -16.99 28.69
C MET A 121 10.41 -17.57 28.62
N ASP A 122 10.71 -18.45 27.65
CA ASP A 122 12.09 -18.93 27.43
C ASP A 122 12.97 -17.85 26.78
N ASN A 123 12.34 -16.87 26.12
CA ASN A 123 12.96 -15.68 25.52
C ASN A 123 12.77 -14.40 26.35
N ALA A 124 12.20 -14.46 27.55
CA ALA A 124 11.93 -13.27 28.38
C ALA A 124 13.00 -13.07 29.48
N GLU A 125 13.81 -12.03 29.34
CA GLU A 125 14.89 -11.66 30.26
C GLU A 125 14.60 -10.34 30.98
N PHE A 126 15.20 -10.10 32.15
CA PHE A 126 14.89 -8.94 32.99
C PHE A 126 16.12 -8.31 33.64
N ILE A 127 16.20 -6.97 33.62
CA ILE A 127 17.15 -6.18 34.41
C ILE A 127 16.38 -5.35 35.43
N VAL A 128 16.76 -5.47 36.71
CA VAL A 128 16.17 -4.70 37.81
C VAL A 128 17.01 -3.46 38.09
N THR A 129 16.62 -2.33 37.50
CA THR A 129 17.26 -1.02 37.73
C THR A 129 16.28 0.13 37.51
N ALA A 130 16.52 1.26 38.16
CA ALA A 130 15.80 2.49 37.85
C ALA A 130 16.01 2.91 36.39
N LEU A 131 14.90 3.37 35.81
CA LEU A 131 14.71 4.10 34.55
C LEU A 131 13.69 5.22 34.81
N ASP A 132 13.62 6.22 33.94
CA ASP A 132 12.66 7.34 34.01
C ASP A 132 11.60 7.26 32.89
N SER A 133 11.86 6.55 31.77
CA SER A 133 10.92 6.42 30.65
C SER A 133 10.99 5.09 29.87
N TYR A 134 10.06 4.88 28.93
CA TYR A 134 9.99 3.69 28.07
C TYR A 134 10.63 3.87 26.69
N TRP A 135 11.15 5.06 26.35
CA TRP A 135 11.78 5.37 25.06
C TRP A 135 13.18 4.75 24.93
N THR A 136 13.25 3.42 24.96
CA THR A 136 14.51 2.65 24.92
C THR A 136 15.31 2.88 23.64
N ARG A 137 14.70 3.41 22.58
CA ARG A 137 15.39 3.90 21.38
C ARG A 137 16.31 5.06 21.68
N ASP A 138 15.79 6.05 22.40
CA ASP A 138 16.43 7.34 22.60
C ASP A 138 17.65 7.27 23.51
N TYR A 139 17.57 6.48 24.58
CA TYR A 139 18.61 6.33 25.59
C TYR A 139 19.34 4.97 25.54
N GLY A 140 18.89 4.07 24.65
CA GLY A 140 19.42 2.71 24.59
C GLY A 140 20.82 2.65 23.96
N PRO A 141 21.59 1.61 24.28
CA PRO A 141 22.93 1.42 23.74
C PRO A 141 22.93 1.40 22.21
N TRP A 142 23.89 2.08 21.58
CA TRP A 142 24.28 1.73 20.21
C TRP A 142 25.34 0.62 20.31
N TYR A 143 25.51 -0.17 19.25
CA TYR A 143 26.42 -1.32 19.25
C TYR A 143 27.46 -1.17 18.16
N VAL A 144 28.70 -1.50 18.51
CA VAL A 144 29.85 -1.44 17.61
C VAL A 144 30.58 -2.77 17.63
N ALA A 145 30.95 -3.24 16.44
CA ALA A 145 32.00 -4.23 16.29
C ALA A 145 33.35 -3.50 16.25
N TYR A 146 34.38 -4.00 16.93
CA TYR A 146 35.67 -3.33 16.99
C TYR A 146 36.87 -4.27 17.18
N GLY A 147 38.03 -3.82 16.72
CA GLY A 147 39.34 -4.35 17.08
C GLY A 147 39.55 -5.83 16.71
N ASN A 148 39.76 -6.66 17.73
CA ASN A 148 39.98 -8.10 17.55
C ASN A 148 38.66 -8.86 17.65
N ASP A 149 37.73 -8.59 16.72
CA ASP A 149 36.45 -9.29 16.59
C ASP A 149 35.61 -9.24 17.87
N GLN A 150 35.53 -8.05 18.49
CA GLN A 150 34.77 -7.81 19.72
C GLN A 150 33.49 -7.02 19.42
N ILE A 151 32.42 -7.30 20.16
CA ILE A 151 31.19 -6.48 20.19
C ILE A 151 31.19 -5.66 21.48
N GLY A 152 30.83 -4.39 21.38
CA GLY A 152 30.77 -3.44 22.49
C GLY A 152 29.61 -2.47 22.38
N ILE A 153 29.35 -1.74 23.46
CA ILE A 153 28.33 -0.69 23.51
C ILE A 153 28.98 0.68 23.33
N MET A 154 28.36 1.50 22.49
CA MET A 154 28.61 2.93 22.45
C MET A 154 27.47 3.61 23.22
N ASP A 155 27.83 4.28 24.32
CA ASP A 155 26.98 5.10 25.16
C ASP A 155 27.19 6.58 24.79
N PHE A 156 26.14 7.40 24.93
CA PHE A 156 26.15 8.81 24.57
C PHE A 156 25.37 9.63 25.60
N VAL A 157 25.41 10.95 25.50
CA VAL A 157 24.68 11.81 26.43
C VAL A 157 23.22 11.95 25.98
N TYR A 158 22.28 11.35 26.71
CA TYR A 158 20.86 11.45 26.37
C TYR A 158 20.35 12.88 26.55
N ASN A 159 19.86 13.46 25.45
CA ASN A 159 19.39 14.85 25.31
C ASN A 159 18.13 15.25 26.10
N ARG A 160 17.71 14.48 27.12
CA ARG A 160 16.51 14.80 27.94
C ARG A 160 16.88 15.13 29.40
N PRO A 161 16.75 16.40 29.83
CA PRO A 161 17.02 16.78 31.21
C PRO A 161 16.00 16.13 32.16
N ASN A 162 16.45 15.85 33.39
CA ASN A 162 15.71 15.10 34.41
C ASN A 162 15.46 13.61 34.10
N ARG A 163 16.12 13.00 33.11
CA ARG A 163 16.13 11.54 32.87
C ARG A 163 17.49 10.87 33.16
N PRO A 164 18.13 11.11 34.32
CA PRO A 164 19.46 10.57 34.62
C PRO A 164 19.47 9.05 34.80
N ASN A 165 18.32 8.40 35.04
CA ASN A 165 18.27 6.94 35.15
C ASN A 165 18.29 6.27 33.77
N ASP A 166 17.63 6.89 32.78
CA ASP A 166 17.63 6.51 31.36
C ASP A 166 19.04 6.64 30.75
N ASN A 167 19.69 7.80 30.92
CA ASN A 167 21.10 8.01 30.52
C ASN A 167 22.06 7.02 31.19
N ALA A 168 21.67 6.40 32.31
CA ALA A 168 22.48 5.40 32.99
C ALA A 168 22.13 3.96 32.59
N ILE A 169 21.33 3.73 31.54
CA ILE A 169 20.97 2.36 31.09
C ILE A 169 22.08 1.68 30.29
N PRO A 170 22.73 2.29 29.27
CA PRO A 170 23.68 1.58 28.41
C PRO A 170 24.83 0.86 29.17
N PRO A 171 25.49 1.48 30.17
CA PRO A 171 26.50 0.77 30.98
C PRO A 171 25.95 -0.42 31.78
N LYS A 172 24.67 -0.38 32.19
CA LYS A 172 24.01 -1.50 32.89
C LYS A 172 23.66 -2.65 31.94
N ILE A 173 23.37 -2.34 30.67
CA ILE A 173 23.21 -3.36 29.62
C ILE A 173 24.58 -4.00 29.32
N ALA A 174 25.65 -3.21 29.28
CA ALA A 174 27.01 -3.71 29.12
C ALA A 174 27.41 -4.67 30.26
N ASP A 175 27.18 -4.29 31.52
CA ASP A 175 27.37 -5.14 32.70
C ASP A 175 26.55 -6.45 32.63
N TYR A 176 25.32 -6.40 32.08
CA TYR A 176 24.45 -7.57 31.94
C TYR A 176 24.92 -8.54 30.84
N LEU A 177 25.29 -7.99 29.67
CA LEU A 177 25.80 -8.74 28.52
C LEU A 177 27.26 -9.19 28.70
N GLY A 178 27.99 -8.61 29.66
CA GLY A 178 29.39 -8.91 29.92
C GLY A 178 30.34 -8.39 28.83
N ILE A 179 30.01 -7.24 28.23
CA ILE A 179 30.80 -6.58 27.18
C ILE A 179 31.29 -5.20 27.64
N GLU A 180 32.36 -4.71 27.01
CA GLU A 180 32.87 -3.36 27.26
C GLU A 180 31.91 -2.30 26.68
N TRP A 181 31.94 -1.11 27.26
CA TRP A 181 31.23 0.06 26.76
C TRP A 181 32.13 1.29 26.72
N TYR A 182 31.81 2.21 25.82
CA TYR A 182 32.57 3.41 25.53
C TYR A 182 31.65 4.61 25.56
N GLY A 183 32.01 5.66 26.32
CA GLY A 183 31.18 6.84 26.51
C GLY A 183 31.63 8.00 25.62
N MET A 184 30.81 8.35 24.63
CA MET A 184 31.01 9.48 23.72
C MET A 184 30.33 10.74 24.29
N ASP A 185 31.08 11.82 24.53
CA ASP A 185 30.55 13.08 25.07
C ASP A 185 29.83 13.93 24.01
N LEU A 186 28.81 13.32 23.37
CA LEU A 186 27.94 13.92 22.36
C LEU A 186 26.49 13.86 22.86
N ILE A 187 25.78 14.99 22.85
CA ILE A 187 24.39 15.09 23.26
C ILE A 187 23.49 14.68 22.08
N THR A 188 22.70 13.63 22.24
CA THR A 188 21.79 13.14 21.18
C THR A 188 20.69 12.23 21.74
N ALA A 189 19.85 11.70 20.85
CA ALA A 189 18.92 10.61 21.10
C ALA A 189 19.05 9.57 19.98
N GLY A 190 18.94 8.28 20.31
CA GLY A 190 18.99 7.19 19.33
C GLY A 190 17.81 7.15 18.35
N GLY A 191 16.72 7.90 18.55
CA GLY A 191 15.68 8.13 17.54
C GLY A 191 16.15 9.11 16.44
N ASN A 192 17.08 10.02 16.79
CA ASN A 192 17.74 10.90 15.82
C ASN A 192 19.07 10.34 15.28
N TYR A 193 19.25 9.02 15.23
CA TYR A 193 20.44 8.42 14.65
C TYR A 193 20.14 7.07 14.00
N MET A 194 20.67 6.88 12.79
CA MET A 194 20.70 5.57 12.12
C MET A 194 21.99 5.39 11.32
N THR A 195 22.40 4.14 11.14
CA THR A 195 23.54 3.76 10.28
C THR A 195 23.13 2.68 9.29
N ASN A 196 23.78 2.66 8.13
CA ASN A 196 23.68 1.55 7.19
C ASN A 196 24.69 0.41 7.49
N GLY A 197 25.40 0.48 8.62
CA GLY A 197 26.35 -0.52 9.07
C GLY A 197 27.66 -0.58 8.29
N ARG A 198 27.89 0.37 7.38
CA ARG A 198 28.98 0.37 6.39
C ARG A 198 29.66 1.74 6.27
N GLY A 199 29.92 2.38 7.41
CA GLY A 199 30.60 3.68 7.49
C GLY A 199 29.70 4.90 7.24
N ILE A 200 28.43 4.69 6.85
CA ILE A 200 27.46 5.78 6.62
C ILE A 200 26.46 5.86 7.79
N SER A 201 26.18 7.06 8.26
CA SER A 201 25.06 7.33 9.18
C SER A 201 24.29 8.59 8.81
N SER A 202 23.11 8.77 9.43
CA SER A 202 22.27 9.95 9.22
C SER A 202 21.51 10.40 10.46
N SER A 203 21.22 11.70 10.52
CA SER A 203 20.35 12.37 11.51
C SER A 203 19.71 13.64 10.93
N SER A 204 18.79 14.24 11.68
CA SER A 204 18.45 15.66 11.50
C SER A 204 19.60 16.58 11.97
N ASP A 205 19.50 17.87 11.67
CA ASP A 205 20.38 18.95 12.12
C ASP A 205 20.23 19.33 13.62
N LEU A 206 19.27 18.74 14.33
CA LEU A 206 19.18 18.79 15.80
C LEU A 206 20.52 18.41 16.47
N ILE A 207 21.30 17.52 15.86
CA ILE A 207 22.64 17.15 16.36
C ILE A 207 23.57 18.37 16.50
N TRP A 208 23.46 19.37 15.63
CA TRP A 208 24.23 20.61 15.72
C TRP A 208 23.60 21.61 16.70
N GLU A 209 22.27 21.65 16.80
CA GLU A 209 21.57 22.53 17.74
C GLU A 209 21.81 22.15 19.21
N GLU A 210 21.85 20.85 19.50
CA GLU A 210 22.06 20.32 20.85
C GLU A 210 23.53 20.33 21.28
N ASN A 211 24.48 20.46 20.33
CA ASN A 211 25.93 20.47 20.57
C ASN A 211 26.62 21.77 20.08
N PRO A 212 26.19 22.97 20.49
CA PRO A 212 26.69 24.24 19.95
C PRO A 212 28.15 24.57 20.34
N ASP A 213 28.75 23.81 21.25
CA ASP A 213 30.15 23.92 21.65
C ASP A 213 31.09 23.12 20.73
N TYR A 214 30.58 22.26 19.85
CA TYR A 214 31.34 21.51 18.83
C TYR A 214 31.06 22.02 17.42
N THR A 215 32.06 21.99 16.55
CA THR A 215 31.87 22.17 15.10
C THR A 215 31.36 20.88 14.45
N PRO A 216 30.68 20.94 13.29
CA PRO A 216 30.28 19.74 12.55
C PRO A 216 31.44 18.76 12.34
N SER A 217 32.62 19.25 11.96
CA SER A 217 33.82 18.43 11.79
C SER A 217 34.38 17.79 13.07
N GLU A 218 34.06 18.32 14.25
CA GLU A 218 34.41 17.67 15.53
C GLU A 218 33.40 16.57 15.86
N ILE A 219 32.12 16.75 15.54
CA ILE A 219 31.08 15.72 15.64
C ILE A 219 31.34 14.57 14.64
N ASP A 220 31.69 14.90 13.40
CA ASP A 220 32.11 13.93 12.37
C ASP A 220 33.29 13.09 12.87
N GLN A 221 34.30 13.72 13.50
CA GLN A 221 35.45 13.02 14.06
C GLN A 221 35.07 12.15 15.27
N MET A 222 34.14 12.58 16.13
CA MET A 222 33.62 11.74 17.22
C MET A 222 32.91 10.50 16.68
N LEU A 223 32.04 10.64 15.68
CA LEU A 223 31.33 9.51 15.08
C LEU A 223 32.28 8.58 14.31
N LEU A 224 33.35 9.10 13.72
CA LEU A 224 34.44 8.29 13.17
C LEU A 224 35.19 7.51 14.27
N ASP A 225 35.60 8.19 15.33
CA ASP A 225 36.43 7.62 16.40
C ASP A 225 35.66 6.63 17.30
N TYR A 226 34.36 6.81 17.51
CA TYR A 226 33.54 5.95 18.39
C TYR A 226 32.67 4.94 17.64
N CYS A 227 32.21 5.26 16.42
CA CYS A 227 31.26 4.43 15.66
C CYS A 227 31.82 3.96 14.31
N GLY A 228 32.98 4.43 13.85
CA GLY A 228 33.54 4.08 12.54
C GLY A 228 32.77 4.70 11.37
N ILE A 229 32.11 5.85 11.57
CA ILE A 229 31.38 6.58 10.52
C ILE A 229 32.36 7.49 9.76
N ASP A 230 32.58 7.24 8.48
CA ASP A 230 33.35 8.12 7.59
C ASP A 230 32.48 9.13 6.82
N THR A 231 31.18 8.84 6.69
CA THR A 231 30.23 9.64 5.91
C THR A 231 28.98 9.89 6.75
N TYR A 232 28.85 11.10 7.28
CA TYR A 232 27.69 11.50 8.08
C TYR A 232 26.77 12.43 7.29
N HIS A 233 25.54 11.98 7.04
CA HIS A 233 24.49 12.81 6.46
C HIS A 233 23.73 13.55 7.56
N VAL A 234 23.76 14.87 7.53
CA VAL A 234 22.96 15.72 8.43
C VAL A 234 22.06 16.59 7.57
N LEU A 235 20.75 16.42 7.73
CA LEU A 235 19.72 17.10 6.94
C LEU A 235 18.84 17.97 7.85
N PRO A 236 18.26 19.08 7.37
CA PRO A 236 17.16 19.75 8.06
C PRO A 236 16.00 18.80 8.28
N ASP A 237 15.36 18.84 9.45
CA ASP A 237 14.17 18.01 9.71
C ASP A 237 12.99 18.40 8.78
N PRO A 238 12.48 17.48 7.93
CA PRO A 238 11.38 17.76 7.00
C PRO A 238 10.00 17.61 7.65
N ASN A 239 9.89 17.33 8.94
CA ASN A 239 8.60 17.23 9.63
C ASN A 239 8.19 18.57 10.24
N ASN A 240 9.13 19.46 10.58
CA ASN A 240 8.85 20.73 11.26
C ASN A 240 7.98 20.48 12.52
N THR A 241 8.46 19.59 13.38
CA THR A 241 7.80 19.22 14.64
C THR A 241 8.58 19.81 15.83
N TYR A 242 8.64 19.10 16.94
CA TYR A 242 9.46 19.49 18.09
C TYR A 242 10.53 18.45 18.44
N ILE A 243 10.43 17.26 17.84
CA ILE A 243 11.22 16.09 18.21
C ILE A 243 12.47 16.04 17.34
N ASP A 244 12.33 16.42 16.06
CA ASP A 244 13.37 16.51 15.04
C ASP A 244 14.23 15.25 15.00
N HIS A 245 13.57 14.08 15.03
CA HIS A 245 14.19 12.76 14.97
C HIS A 245 14.02 12.15 13.57
N ILE A 246 15.13 11.67 12.99
CA ILE A 246 15.12 11.02 11.67
C ILE A 246 14.18 9.82 11.56
N ASP A 247 13.98 9.05 12.64
CA ASP A 247 13.06 7.90 12.65
C ASP A 247 11.57 8.25 12.52
N CYS A 248 11.23 9.53 12.45
CA CYS A 248 9.89 10.04 12.21
C CYS A 248 9.62 10.39 10.72
N TRP A 249 10.63 10.27 9.84
CA TRP A 249 10.50 10.61 8.41
C TRP A 249 11.36 9.78 7.46
N GLY A 250 12.38 9.10 7.95
CA GLY A 250 13.21 8.21 7.15
C GLY A 250 13.65 6.96 7.90
N LYS A 251 14.16 5.96 7.17
CA LYS A 251 14.75 4.74 7.74
C LYS A 251 15.68 4.05 6.74
N PHE A 252 16.92 3.72 7.12
CA PHE A 252 17.73 2.78 6.34
C PHE A 252 17.16 1.36 6.48
N LEU A 253 16.93 0.70 5.34
CA LEU A 253 16.38 -0.65 5.26
C LEU A 253 17.45 -1.69 4.91
N ASP A 254 18.48 -1.30 4.15
CA ASP A 254 19.72 -2.04 3.88
C ASP A 254 20.87 -1.04 3.64
N VAL A 255 22.04 -1.50 3.20
CA VAL A 255 23.23 -0.69 2.91
C VAL A 255 22.97 0.41 1.88
N ASP A 256 22.12 0.12 0.89
CA ASP A 256 21.76 0.98 -0.22
C ASP A 256 20.26 1.32 -0.31
N LYS A 257 19.42 0.84 0.62
CA LYS A 257 17.97 1.10 0.63
C LYS A 257 17.57 2.06 1.74
N VAL A 258 16.79 3.10 1.42
CA VAL A 258 16.24 4.05 2.39
C VAL A 258 14.77 4.30 2.13
N LEU A 259 13.96 4.19 3.18
CA LEU A 259 12.57 4.61 3.20
C LEU A 259 12.49 6.09 3.56
N ILE A 260 11.70 6.88 2.84
CA ILE A 260 11.38 8.28 3.17
C ILE A 260 9.86 8.43 3.10
N ARG A 261 9.25 9.17 4.04
CA ARG A 261 7.79 9.40 4.01
C ARG A 261 7.35 10.16 2.76
N GLU A 262 6.07 10.07 2.44
CA GLU A 262 5.40 10.79 1.36
C GLU A 262 4.08 11.37 1.87
N VAL A 263 3.67 12.50 1.30
CA VAL A 263 2.48 13.27 1.69
C VAL A 263 1.86 13.91 0.43
N PRO A 264 0.57 14.26 0.43
CA PRO A 264 -0.03 14.94 -0.73
C PRO A 264 0.61 16.31 -0.97
N ALA A 265 0.59 16.78 -2.22
CA ALA A 265 1.12 18.08 -2.62
C ALA A 265 0.43 19.30 -1.94
N SER A 266 -0.67 19.08 -1.21
CA SER A 266 -1.34 20.06 -0.35
C SER A 266 -0.78 20.12 1.08
N HIS A 267 0.02 19.14 1.49
CA HIS A 267 0.56 19.04 2.84
C HIS A 267 1.65 20.11 3.08
N PRO A 268 1.69 20.79 4.24
CA PRO A 268 2.56 21.95 4.43
C PRO A 268 4.07 21.67 4.33
N GLN A 269 4.49 20.42 4.50
CA GLN A 269 5.88 19.95 4.46
C GLN A 269 6.23 19.21 3.14
N TYR A 270 5.38 19.24 2.11
CA TYR A 270 5.61 18.50 0.87
C TYR A 270 6.97 18.81 0.24
N ASP A 271 7.30 20.10 0.07
CA ASP A 271 8.54 20.54 -0.57
C ASP A 271 9.79 20.05 0.19
N GLU A 272 9.79 20.06 1.52
CA GLU A 272 10.89 19.59 2.37
C GLU A 272 11.07 18.06 2.31
N ILE A 273 9.97 17.31 2.24
CA ILE A 273 9.97 15.85 2.14
C ILE A 273 10.47 15.40 0.77
N GLU A 274 9.98 16.00 -0.32
CA GLU A 274 10.48 15.72 -1.67
C GLU A 274 11.96 16.12 -1.83
N ALA A 275 12.39 17.23 -1.24
CA ALA A 275 13.80 17.60 -1.20
C ALA A 275 14.66 16.56 -0.45
N THR A 276 14.12 15.93 0.59
CA THR A 276 14.78 14.86 1.35
C THR A 276 14.89 13.57 0.53
N ALA A 277 13.82 13.14 -0.14
CA ALA A 277 13.86 11.99 -1.05
C ALA A 277 14.84 12.23 -2.21
N ALA A 278 14.77 13.41 -2.85
CA ALA A 278 15.69 13.81 -3.92
C ALA A 278 17.15 13.95 -3.47
N TYR A 279 17.41 14.28 -2.20
CA TYR A 279 18.75 14.25 -1.64
C TYR A 279 19.33 12.83 -1.71
N TYR A 280 18.62 11.83 -1.17
CA TYR A 280 19.13 10.46 -1.07
C TYR A 280 19.30 9.78 -2.43
N MET A 281 18.39 9.99 -3.39
CA MET A 281 18.49 9.42 -4.75
C MET A 281 19.83 9.75 -5.45
N ASP A 282 20.47 10.87 -5.08
CA ASP A 282 21.75 11.33 -5.62
C ASP A 282 22.97 10.97 -4.74
N LYS A 283 22.78 10.34 -3.56
CA LYS A 283 23.92 10.00 -2.68
C LYS A 283 24.49 8.61 -2.94
N PRO A 284 25.82 8.48 -3.08
CA PRO A 284 26.48 7.19 -3.21
C PRO A 284 26.39 6.42 -1.88
N THR A 285 26.36 5.10 -2.01
CA THR A 285 26.30 4.17 -0.89
C THR A 285 27.68 3.53 -0.67
N ALA A 286 27.80 2.73 0.38
CA ALA A 286 29.00 1.95 0.64
C ALA A 286 29.22 0.79 -0.35
N TRP A 287 28.26 0.47 -1.22
CA TRP A 287 28.41 -0.49 -2.32
C TRP A 287 28.75 0.19 -3.67
N GLY A 288 28.70 1.52 -3.74
CA GLY A 288 29.12 2.32 -4.91
C GLY A 288 28.02 2.59 -5.95
N ASN A 289 26.81 2.06 -5.75
CA ASN A 289 25.58 2.58 -6.37
C ASN A 289 25.08 3.83 -5.60
N THR A 290 23.95 4.40 -6.01
CA THR A 290 23.20 5.40 -5.25
C THR A 290 22.09 4.75 -4.41
N PHE A 291 21.57 5.46 -3.40
CA PHE A 291 20.47 4.92 -2.60
C PHE A 291 19.21 4.66 -3.44
N GLN A 292 18.61 3.49 -3.24
CA GLN A 292 17.25 3.17 -3.65
C GLN A 292 16.30 3.80 -2.63
N VAL A 293 15.51 4.78 -3.08
CA VAL A 293 14.60 5.56 -2.21
C VAL A 293 13.18 5.04 -2.36
N TYR A 294 12.71 4.35 -1.33
CA TYR A 294 11.31 3.90 -1.22
C TYR A 294 10.47 4.99 -0.55
N ARG A 295 9.21 5.11 -0.97
CA ARG A 295 8.28 6.14 -0.49
C ARG A 295 7.11 5.49 0.24
N VAL A 296 6.80 5.95 1.45
CA VAL A 296 5.64 5.46 2.22
C VAL A 296 4.61 6.56 2.42
N TRP A 297 3.39 6.32 1.96
CA TRP A 297 2.29 7.28 1.99
C TRP A 297 1.81 7.56 3.43
N THR A 298 1.85 8.84 3.83
CA THR A 298 1.54 9.30 5.21
C THR A 298 0.68 10.58 5.21
N PRO A 299 -0.47 10.60 4.50
CA PRO A 299 -1.23 11.84 4.26
C PRO A 299 -1.71 12.55 5.54
N ASN A 300 -1.91 11.82 6.64
CA ASN A 300 -2.28 12.36 7.94
C ASN A 300 -1.13 12.29 8.97
N ASN A 301 0.11 12.16 8.50
CA ASN A 301 1.33 11.98 9.31
C ASN A 301 1.33 10.65 10.10
N GLU A 302 0.82 9.58 9.51
CA GLU A 302 0.91 8.21 10.02
C GLU A 302 2.38 7.81 10.24
N PRO A 303 2.75 7.18 11.37
CA PRO A 303 4.15 6.99 11.76
C PRO A 303 4.83 5.77 11.09
N TYR A 304 4.47 5.42 9.85
CA TYR A 304 4.90 4.17 9.20
C TYR A 304 6.42 3.99 9.07
N THR A 305 7.20 5.08 9.00
CA THR A 305 8.67 5.06 9.03
C THR A 305 9.25 4.62 10.38
N ASN A 306 8.48 4.76 11.47
CA ASN A 306 8.88 4.46 12.84
C ASN A 306 8.75 2.96 13.17
N SER A 307 9.18 2.10 12.24
CA SER A 307 9.19 0.63 12.34
C SER A 307 10.46 0.10 13.01
N LEU A 308 10.44 -1.14 13.49
CA LEU A 308 11.62 -1.88 13.96
C LEU A 308 11.96 -2.99 12.98
N ILE A 309 13.19 -3.01 12.46
CA ILE A 309 13.74 -4.21 11.79
C ILE A 309 14.34 -5.09 12.89
N LEU A 310 14.06 -6.39 12.85
CA LEU A 310 14.56 -7.35 13.82
C LEU A 310 14.73 -8.70 13.15
N ASN A 311 15.97 -9.03 12.80
CA ASN A 311 16.31 -10.19 11.98
C ASN A 311 15.50 -10.16 10.67
N ASN A 312 14.88 -11.27 10.27
CA ASN A 312 14.08 -11.35 9.04
C ASN A 312 12.62 -10.86 9.20
N ARG A 313 12.34 -9.98 10.18
CA ARG A 313 11.01 -9.41 10.44
C ARG A 313 11.05 -7.89 10.49
N VAL A 314 9.96 -7.25 10.08
CA VAL A 314 9.77 -5.81 10.23
C VAL A 314 8.46 -5.54 10.97
N PHE A 315 8.54 -4.81 12.08
CA PHE A 315 7.40 -4.47 12.92
C PHE A 315 7.00 -3.02 12.65
N VAL A 316 5.90 -2.82 11.93
CA VAL A 316 5.43 -1.51 11.47
C VAL A 316 4.30 -0.99 12.39
N PRO A 317 4.35 0.25 12.90
CA PRO A 317 3.23 0.84 13.61
C PRO A 317 2.11 1.18 12.63
N ILE A 318 0.94 0.55 12.78
CA ILE A 318 -0.25 0.82 11.96
C ILE A 318 -1.32 1.54 12.78
N THR A 319 -2.21 2.27 12.11
CA THR A 319 -3.16 3.20 12.74
C THR A 319 -4.58 2.65 12.89
N GLY A 320 -4.91 1.58 12.16
CA GLY A 320 -6.28 1.14 11.89
C GLY A 320 -6.95 1.92 10.75
N GLY A 321 -6.16 2.56 9.88
CA GLY A 321 -6.60 3.44 8.80
C GLY A 321 -6.43 2.82 7.41
N GLN A 322 -7.03 3.45 6.39
CA GLN A 322 -7.07 2.89 5.02
C GLN A 322 -5.71 2.78 4.33
N TRP A 323 -4.69 3.51 4.81
CA TRP A 323 -3.33 3.50 4.24
C TRP A 323 -2.41 2.44 4.88
N ASP A 324 -2.89 1.70 5.88
CA ASP A 324 -2.06 0.73 6.60
C ASP A 324 -1.57 -0.40 5.66
N ASP A 325 -2.44 -0.94 4.80
CA ASP A 325 -2.09 -2.06 3.90
C ASP A 325 -1.11 -1.61 2.78
N GLU A 326 -1.29 -0.40 2.25
CA GLU A 326 -0.36 0.22 1.27
C GLU A 326 1.03 0.46 1.89
N ALA A 327 1.06 0.96 3.13
CA ALA A 327 2.31 1.16 3.85
C ALA A 327 3.03 -0.16 4.15
N LEU A 328 2.30 -1.25 4.46
CA LEU A 328 2.89 -2.58 4.61
C LEU A 328 3.44 -3.11 3.27
N ALA A 329 2.69 -2.96 2.17
CA ALA A 329 3.14 -3.34 0.82
C ALA A 329 4.43 -2.62 0.40
N THR A 330 4.59 -1.34 0.77
CA THR A 330 5.84 -0.58 0.55
C THR A 330 7.05 -1.28 1.20
N TYR A 331 6.89 -1.80 2.43
CA TYR A 331 7.95 -2.56 3.11
C TYR A 331 8.18 -3.95 2.48
N GLU A 332 7.12 -4.61 1.98
CA GLU A 332 7.24 -5.90 1.29
C GLU A 332 8.01 -5.78 -0.03
N GLU A 333 7.80 -4.69 -0.78
CA GLU A 333 8.57 -4.35 -1.97
C GLU A 333 10.03 -3.98 -1.64
N ALA A 334 10.23 -3.14 -0.62
CA ALA A 334 11.56 -2.66 -0.26
C ALA A 334 12.45 -3.74 0.38
N MET A 335 11.85 -4.69 1.09
CA MET A 335 12.55 -5.73 1.86
C MET A 335 12.07 -7.15 1.48
N PRO A 336 12.33 -7.62 0.24
CA PRO A 336 11.87 -8.92 -0.22
C PRO A 336 12.28 -10.07 0.72
N GLY A 337 11.31 -10.92 1.07
CA GLY A 337 11.52 -12.10 1.93
C GLY A 337 11.53 -11.82 3.44
N TYR A 338 11.47 -10.56 3.89
CA TYR A 338 11.20 -10.26 5.30
C TYR A 338 9.71 -10.49 5.63
N GLU A 339 9.42 -10.90 6.87
CA GLU A 339 8.04 -11.00 7.39
C GLU A 339 7.61 -9.62 7.91
N ILE A 340 6.82 -8.88 7.10
CA ILE A 340 6.31 -7.56 7.45
C ILE A 340 5.05 -7.70 8.32
N MET A 341 4.98 -6.98 9.43
CA MET A 341 3.93 -7.15 10.44
C MET A 341 3.43 -5.81 11.00
N GLY A 342 2.16 -5.48 10.75
CA GLY A 342 1.50 -4.31 11.32
C GLY A 342 1.05 -4.50 12.78
N PHE A 343 1.36 -3.53 13.65
CA PHE A 343 0.86 -3.47 15.03
C PHE A 343 0.18 -2.14 15.38
N THR A 344 -1.04 -2.21 15.91
CA THR A 344 -1.73 -1.04 16.49
C THR A 344 -1.25 -0.75 17.92
N GLY A 345 -1.38 0.52 18.32
CA GLY A 345 -0.98 1.01 19.63
C GLY A 345 -1.34 2.48 19.83
N SER A 346 -0.92 3.07 20.95
CA SER A 346 -1.04 4.52 21.18
C SER A 346 0.12 5.24 20.49
N TRP A 347 0.08 5.26 19.16
CA TRP A 347 1.10 5.87 18.30
C TRP A 347 0.82 7.35 18.08
N GLU A 348 1.89 8.13 17.94
CA GLU A 348 1.88 9.51 17.49
C GLU A 348 2.86 9.62 16.31
N SER A 349 2.68 10.60 15.42
CA SER A 349 3.57 10.88 14.27
C SER A 349 5.05 11.12 14.65
N THR A 350 5.30 11.32 15.94
CA THR A 350 6.58 11.67 16.56
C THR A 350 6.99 10.72 17.70
N ASP A 351 6.20 9.66 17.96
CA ASP A 351 6.49 8.60 18.95
C ASP A 351 5.63 7.34 18.70
N ALA A 352 6.23 6.30 18.11
CA ALA A 352 5.55 5.04 17.84
C ALA A 352 6.40 3.81 18.23
N LEU A 353 6.52 2.82 17.35
CA LEU A 353 7.06 1.50 17.69
C LEU A 353 8.59 1.53 17.84
N HIS A 354 9.29 2.16 16.89
CA HIS A 354 10.74 2.29 16.91
C HIS A 354 11.21 3.08 18.12
N CYS A 355 10.58 4.22 18.45
CA CYS A 355 10.92 5.06 19.62
C CYS A 355 10.90 4.30 20.96
N ARG A 356 10.16 3.19 21.03
CA ARG A 356 9.89 2.43 22.27
C ARG A 356 10.64 1.10 22.34
N THR A 357 11.46 0.79 21.33
CA THR A 357 12.22 -0.47 21.20
C THR A 357 13.67 -0.23 20.74
N LYS A 358 14.60 -1.10 21.15
CA LYS A 358 15.99 -1.07 20.66
C LYS A 358 16.56 -2.47 20.46
N GLY A 359 16.98 -2.82 19.24
CA GLY A 359 17.65 -4.09 18.96
C GLY A 359 18.94 -4.26 19.77
N ILE A 360 19.27 -5.49 20.13
CA ILE A 360 20.49 -5.91 20.84
C ILE A 360 21.32 -6.74 19.87
N ALA A 361 22.46 -6.18 19.43
CA ALA A 361 23.32 -6.81 18.45
C ALA A 361 23.82 -8.19 18.92
N ASP A 362 23.79 -9.19 18.03
CA ASP A 362 24.26 -10.53 18.38
C ASP A 362 25.78 -10.56 18.59
N ARG A 363 26.17 -10.83 19.85
CA ARG A 363 27.57 -10.97 20.28
C ARG A 363 28.30 -12.15 19.65
N ASN A 364 27.58 -13.12 19.08
CA ASN A 364 28.13 -14.31 18.45
C ASN A 364 27.96 -14.32 16.92
N THR A 365 27.51 -13.20 16.34
CA THR A 365 27.14 -13.14 14.92
C THR A 365 28.23 -13.66 14.00
N LEU A 366 27.81 -14.34 12.93
CA LEU A 366 28.66 -14.62 11.78
C LEU A 366 28.43 -13.48 10.78
N TYR A 367 29.47 -12.69 10.53
CA TYR A 367 29.39 -11.54 9.63
C TYR A 367 30.15 -11.82 8.35
N ILE A 368 29.49 -11.59 7.22
CA ILE A 368 30.10 -11.57 5.88
C ILE A 368 30.22 -10.09 5.49
N HIS A 369 31.41 -9.67 5.08
CA HIS A 369 31.66 -8.39 4.42
C HIS A 369 31.99 -8.66 2.96
N HIS A 370 31.16 -8.15 2.06
CA HIS A 370 31.35 -8.27 0.61
C HIS A 370 31.09 -6.92 -0.07
N MET A 371 31.84 -6.67 -1.15
CA MET A 371 31.57 -5.57 -2.09
C MET A 371 30.89 -6.18 -3.31
N PRO A 372 29.58 -5.94 -3.53
CA PRO A 372 28.85 -6.60 -4.59
C PRO A 372 29.18 -6.07 -5.98
N LEU A 373 28.96 -6.93 -6.96
CA LEU A 373 28.79 -6.52 -8.36
C LEU A 373 27.34 -6.06 -8.53
N LEU A 374 27.16 -4.85 -9.05
CA LEU A 374 25.86 -4.22 -9.25
C LEU A 374 25.78 -3.60 -10.64
N GLY A 375 24.58 -3.57 -11.23
CA GLY A 375 24.32 -2.94 -12.54
C GLY A 375 25.16 -3.49 -13.69
N ASP A 376 25.45 -2.67 -14.70
CA ASP A 376 26.22 -3.09 -15.88
C ASP A 376 27.69 -3.40 -15.54
N GLN A 377 28.11 -4.64 -15.77
CA GLN A 377 29.49 -5.08 -15.60
C GLN A 377 30.12 -5.45 -16.96
N PRO A 378 31.40 -5.11 -17.23
CA PRO A 378 32.04 -5.44 -18.51
C PRO A 378 31.94 -6.93 -18.85
N VAL A 379 31.60 -7.26 -20.11
CA VAL A 379 31.45 -8.65 -20.56
C VAL A 379 32.79 -9.41 -20.43
N GLN A 380 32.81 -10.44 -19.58
CA GLN A 380 33.98 -11.28 -19.34
C GLN A 380 33.56 -12.72 -19.00
N PRO A 381 34.40 -13.75 -19.24
CA PRO A 381 33.97 -15.14 -19.08
C PRO A 381 33.66 -15.55 -17.63
N ASN A 382 34.26 -14.87 -16.64
CA ASN A 382 33.94 -15.02 -15.24
C ASN A 382 34.15 -13.69 -14.51
N TYR A 383 33.46 -13.49 -13.39
CA TYR A 383 33.67 -12.41 -12.44
C TYR A 383 34.37 -12.95 -11.18
N GLU A 384 35.26 -12.16 -10.58
CA GLU A 384 35.89 -12.54 -9.30
C GLU A 384 35.11 -11.92 -8.15
N LEU A 385 34.80 -12.72 -7.14
CA LEU A 385 34.13 -12.33 -5.90
C LEU A 385 35.09 -12.53 -4.72
N GLU A 386 35.16 -11.56 -3.81
CA GLU A 386 35.94 -11.63 -2.57
C GLU A 386 35.05 -11.26 -1.38
N ALA A 387 35.15 -11.99 -0.28
CA ALA A 387 34.46 -11.70 0.97
C ALA A 387 35.38 -11.89 2.18
N GLU A 388 35.26 -11.00 3.16
CA GLU A 388 35.84 -11.19 4.49
C GLU A 388 34.78 -11.76 5.44
N ILE A 389 35.09 -12.88 6.11
CA ILE A 389 34.13 -13.57 6.99
C ILE A 389 34.66 -13.59 8.43
N THR A 390 33.88 -13.04 9.35
CA THR A 390 34.22 -12.90 10.77
C THR A 390 33.18 -13.61 11.64
N ALA A 391 33.59 -14.60 12.42
CA ALA A 391 32.77 -15.22 13.45
C ALA A 391 33.05 -14.55 14.80
N TYR A 392 32.16 -13.66 15.25
CA TYR A 392 32.28 -12.99 16.55
C TYR A 392 32.09 -13.96 17.73
N SER A 393 31.49 -15.12 17.48
CA SER A 393 31.49 -16.30 18.36
C SER A 393 32.90 -16.78 18.75
N GLY A 394 33.91 -16.49 17.92
CA GLY A 394 35.27 -17.04 18.02
C GLY A 394 35.39 -18.50 17.54
N GLU A 395 34.31 -19.07 16.99
CA GLU A 395 34.33 -20.41 16.39
C GLU A 395 35.02 -20.40 15.01
N ALA A 396 35.44 -21.57 14.54
CA ALA A 396 36.08 -21.69 13.23
C ALA A 396 35.03 -21.68 12.09
N ILE A 397 35.36 -21.04 10.97
CA ILE A 397 34.51 -21.07 9.77
C ILE A 397 34.56 -22.46 9.12
N VAL A 398 33.39 -23.00 8.78
CA VAL A 398 33.26 -24.26 8.03
C VAL A 398 33.51 -23.99 6.55
N ASN A 399 34.78 -24.07 6.13
CA ASN A 399 35.20 -23.73 4.76
C ASN A 399 34.35 -24.37 3.64
N ASP A 400 33.99 -25.66 3.76
CA ASP A 400 33.17 -26.36 2.76
C ASP A 400 31.70 -25.87 2.71
N ALA A 401 31.29 -25.02 3.65
CA ALA A 401 29.97 -24.39 3.73
C ALA A 401 29.99 -22.90 3.34
N VAL A 402 31.16 -22.29 3.12
CA VAL A 402 31.25 -20.94 2.53
C VAL A 402 31.02 -21.04 1.04
N LYS A 403 29.92 -20.45 0.55
CA LYS A 403 29.45 -20.64 -0.82
C LYS A 403 28.92 -19.36 -1.46
N VAL A 404 29.02 -19.32 -2.78
CA VAL A 404 28.21 -18.47 -3.65
C VAL A 404 27.08 -19.31 -4.23
N ILE A 405 25.84 -18.85 -4.07
CA ILE A 405 24.64 -19.41 -4.70
C ILE A 405 24.18 -18.39 -5.75
N TYR A 406 23.94 -18.83 -6.98
CA TYR A 406 23.73 -17.91 -8.10
C TYR A 406 22.81 -18.43 -9.21
N TRP A 407 22.29 -17.49 -9.98
CA TRP A 407 21.41 -17.68 -11.14
C TRP A 407 21.97 -16.93 -12.36
N ILE A 408 21.56 -17.38 -13.55
CA ILE A 408 21.83 -16.69 -14.82
C ILE A 408 20.51 -16.64 -15.58
N ASN A 409 19.95 -15.44 -15.79
CA ASN A 409 18.61 -15.22 -16.35
C ASN A 409 17.54 -16.04 -15.60
N ASP A 410 17.46 -15.83 -14.28
CA ASP A 410 16.52 -16.49 -13.35
C ASP A 410 16.65 -18.03 -13.25
N GLU A 411 17.58 -18.66 -13.98
CA GLU A 411 17.83 -20.10 -13.93
C GLU A 411 18.97 -20.45 -12.92
N PRO A 412 18.70 -21.29 -11.89
CA PRO A 412 19.68 -21.61 -10.84
C PRO A 412 20.85 -22.45 -11.36
N GLN A 413 22.04 -22.19 -10.81
CA GLN A 413 23.29 -22.87 -11.16
C GLN A 413 23.81 -23.76 -10.01
N ASP A 414 24.86 -24.54 -10.26
CA ASP A 414 25.53 -25.35 -9.23
C ASP A 414 26.29 -24.45 -8.23
N ASP A 415 26.06 -24.60 -6.91
CA ASP A 415 26.77 -23.86 -5.84
C ASP A 415 28.30 -23.85 -6.02
N ILE A 416 28.93 -22.69 -5.80
CA ILE A 416 30.40 -22.56 -5.80
C ILE A 416 30.90 -22.46 -4.36
N VAL A 417 31.67 -23.45 -3.90
CA VAL A 417 32.40 -23.36 -2.62
C VAL A 417 33.54 -22.36 -2.79
N MET A 418 33.61 -21.36 -1.90
CA MET A 418 34.65 -20.33 -1.94
C MET A 418 36.00 -20.88 -1.45
N THR A 419 37.09 -20.41 -2.03
CA THR A 419 38.45 -20.77 -1.62
C THR A 419 38.91 -19.88 -0.49
N HIS A 420 39.37 -20.48 0.62
CA HIS A 420 40.00 -19.75 1.72
C HIS A 420 41.43 -19.33 1.34
N GLU A 421 41.65 -18.03 1.15
CA GLU A 421 42.96 -17.47 0.78
C GLU A 421 43.85 -17.20 2.00
N GLY A 422 43.26 -17.20 3.20
CA GLY A 422 43.94 -17.05 4.48
C GLY A 422 43.43 -15.87 5.29
N GLY A 423 43.69 -15.90 6.61
CA GLY A 423 43.03 -14.98 7.54
C GLY A 423 41.52 -15.19 7.49
N LYS A 424 40.79 -14.12 7.19
CA LYS A 424 39.33 -14.11 7.03
C LYS A 424 38.86 -14.07 5.56
N ILE A 425 39.79 -14.08 4.59
CA ILE A 425 39.49 -13.79 3.17
C ILE A 425 39.10 -15.08 2.44
N TYR A 426 37.98 -15.00 1.72
CA TYR A 426 37.46 -16.04 0.83
C TYR A 426 37.26 -15.47 -0.57
N SER A 427 37.60 -16.24 -1.61
CA SER A 427 37.40 -15.83 -3.00
C SER A 427 36.68 -16.90 -3.84
N ALA A 428 35.94 -16.48 -4.85
CA ALA A 428 35.30 -17.35 -5.83
C ALA A 428 35.25 -16.72 -7.21
N THR A 429 35.36 -17.55 -8.24
CA THR A 429 35.26 -17.14 -9.64
C THR A 429 33.89 -17.54 -10.18
N LEU A 430 33.00 -16.57 -10.38
CA LEU A 430 31.61 -16.73 -10.82
C LEU A 430 31.54 -16.81 -12.37
N PRO A 431 31.12 -17.94 -12.97
CA PRO A 431 30.96 -18.05 -14.42
C PRO A 431 29.90 -17.08 -14.97
N SER A 432 30.18 -16.45 -16.10
CA SER A 432 29.27 -15.50 -16.75
C SER A 432 28.40 -16.16 -17.83
N GLY A 433 27.18 -15.63 -18.02
CA GLY A 433 26.35 -15.88 -19.20
C GLY A 433 26.86 -15.16 -20.47
N PRO A 434 26.15 -15.26 -21.60
CA PRO A 434 26.37 -14.38 -22.75
C PRO A 434 26.10 -12.91 -22.43
N ALA A 435 26.56 -12.00 -23.30
CA ALA A 435 26.30 -10.58 -23.15
C ALA A 435 24.80 -10.26 -22.99
N GLY A 436 24.46 -9.41 -22.02
CA GLY A 436 23.08 -9.08 -21.65
C GLY A 436 22.42 -10.04 -20.65
N SER A 437 23.16 -11.00 -20.09
CA SER A 437 22.58 -11.90 -19.09
C SER A 437 22.42 -11.19 -17.75
N LYS A 438 21.25 -11.33 -17.14
CA LYS A 438 20.99 -11.03 -15.72
C LYS A 438 21.77 -12.05 -14.87
N MET A 439 22.57 -11.56 -13.94
CA MET A 439 23.39 -12.35 -13.02
C MET A 439 22.93 -12.04 -11.60
N GLU A 440 22.51 -13.05 -10.85
CA GLU A 440 22.00 -12.88 -9.49
C GLU A 440 22.77 -13.80 -8.54
N TYR A 441 23.18 -13.31 -7.38
CA TYR A 441 23.88 -14.15 -6.40
C TYR A 441 23.77 -13.68 -4.96
N TYR A 442 23.96 -14.59 -4.01
CA TYR A 442 24.27 -14.25 -2.63
C TYR A 442 25.39 -15.14 -2.10
N ILE A 443 26.08 -14.65 -1.07
CA ILE A 443 27.11 -15.42 -0.35
C ILE A 443 26.47 -15.99 0.91
N THR A 444 26.77 -17.25 1.25
CA THR A 444 26.34 -17.88 2.50
C THR A 444 27.52 -18.54 3.22
N ALA A 445 27.49 -18.58 4.54
CA ALA A 445 28.54 -19.13 5.38
C ALA A 445 27.99 -19.77 6.67
N VAL A 446 28.76 -20.69 7.25
CA VAL A 446 28.46 -21.37 8.51
C VAL A 446 29.72 -21.49 9.37
N ASP A 447 29.61 -21.34 10.69
CA ASP A 447 30.69 -21.62 11.65
C ASP A 447 30.52 -22.97 12.38
N ASP A 448 31.57 -23.45 13.05
CA ASP A 448 31.57 -24.71 13.81
C ASP A 448 30.59 -24.69 15.01
N GLY A 449 30.14 -23.51 15.44
CA GLY A 449 29.07 -23.32 16.42
C GLY A 449 27.67 -23.55 15.84
N GLY A 450 27.52 -23.50 14.51
CA GLY A 450 26.26 -23.61 13.79
C GLY A 450 25.59 -22.27 13.50
N ASN A 451 26.28 -21.14 13.72
CA ASN A 451 25.79 -19.83 13.29
C ASN A 451 25.84 -19.77 11.75
N THR A 452 24.82 -19.16 11.14
CA THR A 452 24.66 -19.06 9.69
C THR A 452 24.52 -17.62 9.29
N ALA A 453 25.09 -17.23 8.15
CA ALA A 453 25.00 -15.87 7.62
C ALA A 453 24.82 -15.87 6.11
N ASN A 454 24.12 -14.86 5.60
CA ASN A 454 24.03 -14.55 4.18
C ASN A 454 24.49 -13.11 3.92
N HIS A 455 24.85 -12.80 2.68
CA HIS A 455 25.00 -11.43 2.19
C HIS A 455 24.38 -11.29 0.78
N PRO A 456 23.32 -10.47 0.59
CA PRO A 456 22.61 -9.66 1.60
C PRO A 456 21.98 -10.50 2.73
N TYR A 457 21.56 -9.85 3.82
CA TYR A 457 21.15 -10.52 5.07
C TYR A 457 20.09 -11.61 4.86
N ILE A 458 19.07 -11.33 4.04
CA ILE A 458 17.97 -12.25 3.76
C ILE A 458 18.37 -13.39 2.80
N GLY A 459 19.45 -13.21 2.03
CA GLY A 459 19.97 -14.19 1.06
C GLY A 459 19.14 -14.26 -0.21
N ALA A 460 18.67 -15.47 -0.56
CA ALA A 460 18.01 -15.76 -1.83
C ALA A 460 16.79 -14.88 -2.22
N PRO A 461 15.98 -14.31 -1.30
CA PRO A 461 14.87 -13.43 -1.67
C PRO A 461 15.27 -12.04 -2.21
N ASP A 462 16.45 -11.55 -1.86
CA ASP A 462 16.99 -10.24 -2.25
C ASP A 462 18.49 -10.42 -2.60
N PRO A 463 18.81 -11.10 -3.71
CA PRO A 463 20.19 -11.36 -4.11
C PRO A 463 20.83 -10.11 -4.71
N HIS A 464 22.17 -10.07 -4.75
CA HIS A 464 22.90 -9.06 -5.54
C HIS A 464 22.62 -9.28 -7.02
N VAL A 465 22.26 -8.22 -7.75
CA VAL A 465 21.92 -8.28 -9.18
C VAL A 465 22.87 -7.40 -10.00
N PHE A 466 23.40 -7.97 -11.08
CA PHE A 466 24.19 -7.25 -12.07
C PHE A 466 24.01 -7.84 -13.47
N PHE A 467 24.47 -7.13 -14.51
CA PHE A 467 24.34 -7.56 -15.90
C PHE A 467 25.71 -7.84 -16.52
N ALA A 468 25.80 -8.94 -17.27
CA ALA A 468 26.98 -9.29 -18.03
C ALA A 468 27.02 -8.47 -19.33
N GLY A 469 27.38 -7.19 -19.26
CA GLY A 469 27.31 -6.22 -20.35
C GLY A 469 26.41 -5.05 -19.97
N GLU A 470 25.76 -4.47 -20.98
CA GLU A 470 24.62 -3.58 -20.80
C GLU A 470 23.37 -4.45 -20.56
N GLU A 471 22.49 -4.07 -19.64
CA GLU A 471 21.15 -4.64 -19.48
C GLU A 471 20.36 -4.56 -20.80
N LEU A 472 19.64 -5.63 -21.15
CA LEU A 472 18.92 -5.75 -22.41
C LEU A 472 17.42 -5.92 -22.15
N PHE A 473 16.61 -5.05 -22.76
CA PHE A 473 15.16 -5.04 -22.57
C PHE A 473 14.43 -5.38 -23.89
N PRO A 474 13.19 -5.89 -23.83
CA PRO A 474 12.28 -5.80 -24.96
C PRO A 474 11.68 -4.39 -24.98
N ALA A 475 11.50 -3.80 -26.16
CA ALA A 475 10.91 -2.47 -26.28
C ALA A 475 9.82 -2.49 -27.37
N MET A 476 8.57 -2.35 -26.94
CA MET A 476 7.38 -2.39 -27.76
C MET A 476 7.14 -1.06 -28.48
N GLY A 477 6.86 -1.18 -29.77
CA GLY A 477 6.32 -0.09 -30.57
C GLY A 477 5.03 -0.51 -31.27
N LEU A 478 4.15 0.47 -31.44
CA LEU A 478 2.88 0.34 -32.15
C LEU A 478 2.88 1.33 -33.32
N ASP A 479 2.26 0.94 -34.45
CA ASP A 479 2.08 1.83 -35.61
C ASP A 479 0.75 2.60 -35.60
N VAL A 480 -0.04 2.45 -34.53
CA VAL A 480 -1.34 3.13 -34.29
C VAL A 480 -1.44 3.68 -32.87
N THR A 481 -2.34 4.66 -32.69
CA THR A 481 -2.80 5.14 -31.37
C THR A 481 -4.31 4.97 -31.17
N SER A 482 -5.05 4.62 -32.22
CA SER A 482 -6.46 4.24 -32.23
C SER A 482 -6.74 3.34 -33.44
N VAL A 483 -7.85 2.62 -33.44
CA VAL A 483 -8.36 1.89 -34.60
C VAL A 483 -9.68 2.49 -35.04
N GLU A 484 -9.75 2.96 -36.29
CA GLU A 484 -10.96 3.52 -36.90
C GLU A 484 -11.55 2.51 -37.90
N ALA A 485 -12.83 2.15 -37.75
CA ALA A 485 -13.52 1.21 -38.64
C ALA A 485 -14.85 1.80 -39.17
N TYR A 486 -15.22 1.47 -40.41
CA TYR A 486 -16.48 1.92 -41.02
C TYR A 486 -17.12 0.85 -41.89
N VAL A 487 -18.40 0.54 -41.64
CA VAL A 487 -19.21 -0.34 -42.51
C VAL A 487 -20.58 0.24 -42.81
N ASN A 488 -21.19 -0.26 -43.89
CA ASN A 488 -22.63 -0.27 -44.00
C ASN A 488 -23.19 -1.48 -43.24
N GLN A 489 -24.32 -1.32 -42.54
CA GLN A 489 -25.00 -2.40 -41.82
C GLN A 489 -25.13 -3.68 -42.67
N GLY A 490 -24.77 -4.82 -42.09
CA GLY A 490 -24.72 -6.11 -42.80
C GLY A 490 -23.33 -6.52 -43.31
N ASN A 491 -22.25 -5.81 -42.95
CA ASN A 491 -20.88 -6.09 -43.38
C ASN A 491 -19.88 -6.02 -42.20
N THR A 492 -18.68 -6.55 -42.41
CA THR A 492 -17.53 -6.47 -41.50
C THR A 492 -16.44 -5.57 -42.10
N ASP A 493 -15.71 -4.84 -41.25
CA ASP A 493 -14.46 -4.18 -41.59
C ASP A 493 -13.28 -4.91 -40.93
N VAL A 494 -12.10 -4.85 -41.55
CA VAL A 494 -10.89 -5.54 -41.06
C VAL A 494 -9.72 -4.56 -41.11
N GLN A 495 -9.42 -3.99 -39.95
CA GLN A 495 -8.26 -3.15 -39.71
C GLN A 495 -7.07 -4.00 -39.27
N ASN A 496 -5.86 -3.43 -39.34
CA ASN A 496 -4.65 -4.09 -38.87
C ASN A 496 -3.73 -3.05 -38.24
N PHE A 497 -3.03 -3.44 -37.19
CA PHE A 497 -1.88 -2.71 -36.65
C PHE A 497 -0.69 -3.65 -36.46
N THR A 498 0.47 -3.11 -36.12
CA THR A 498 1.72 -3.85 -35.98
C THR A 498 2.32 -3.60 -34.61
N ILE A 499 2.50 -4.67 -33.84
CA ILE A 499 3.42 -4.69 -32.69
C ILE A 499 4.83 -4.93 -33.26
N PHE A 500 5.80 -4.11 -32.90
CA PHE A 500 7.19 -4.31 -33.29
C PHE A 500 8.13 -4.16 -32.10
N ASN A 501 9.24 -4.90 -32.12
CA ASN A 501 10.21 -4.88 -31.05
C ASN A 501 11.47 -4.12 -31.49
N VAL A 502 11.73 -2.97 -30.87
CA VAL A 502 12.95 -2.17 -31.10
C VAL A 502 14.06 -2.46 -30.10
N GLY A 503 13.79 -3.26 -29.06
CA GLY A 503 14.74 -3.67 -28.03
C GLY A 503 15.57 -4.90 -28.43
N GLU A 504 16.38 -5.35 -27.48
CA GLU A 504 17.47 -6.30 -27.67
C GLU A 504 17.15 -7.75 -27.26
N ILE A 505 16.07 -7.98 -26.50
CA ILE A 505 15.52 -9.33 -26.20
C ILE A 505 14.05 -9.48 -26.64
N GLY A 506 13.54 -10.71 -26.64
CA GLY A 506 12.20 -11.05 -27.15
C GLY A 506 11.05 -10.41 -26.36
N LEU A 507 10.21 -9.66 -27.06
CA LEU A 507 9.00 -9.03 -26.55
C LEU A 507 7.86 -10.06 -26.53
N ASN A 508 7.42 -10.47 -25.35
CA ASN A 508 6.21 -11.26 -25.14
C ASN A 508 5.04 -10.31 -24.87
N TYR A 509 3.91 -10.54 -25.53
CA TYR A 509 2.70 -9.75 -25.32
C TYR A 509 1.45 -10.64 -25.22
N TYR A 510 0.45 -10.11 -24.53
CA TYR A 510 -0.92 -10.63 -24.42
C TYR A 510 -1.90 -9.50 -24.73
N ILE A 511 -3.06 -9.82 -25.30
CA ILE A 511 -4.09 -8.85 -25.70
C ILE A 511 -5.44 -9.28 -25.12
N SER A 512 -6.08 -8.38 -24.39
CA SER A 512 -7.52 -8.40 -24.13
C SER A 512 -8.21 -7.29 -24.95
N TYR A 513 -9.51 -7.38 -25.13
CA TYR A 513 -10.28 -6.37 -25.86
C TYR A 513 -11.74 -6.36 -25.41
N SER A 514 -12.41 -5.21 -25.55
CA SER A 514 -13.81 -5.01 -25.17
C SER A 514 -14.61 -4.39 -26.31
N SER A 515 -15.81 -4.93 -26.54
CA SER A 515 -16.85 -4.38 -27.43
C SER A 515 -18.05 -3.82 -26.67
N ALA A 516 -17.94 -3.64 -25.35
CA ALA A 516 -19.07 -3.25 -24.52
C ALA A 516 -19.55 -1.83 -24.86
N LEU A 517 -20.86 -1.67 -25.04
CA LEU A 517 -21.48 -0.35 -25.16
C LEU A 517 -21.64 0.28 -23.77
N PHE A 518 -21.19 1.53 -23.65
CA PHE A 518 -21.34 2.34 -22.45
C PHE A 518 -22.59 3.23 -22.55
N GLU A 519 -23.47 3.18 -21.54
CA GLU A 519 -24.63 4.08 -21.41
C GLU A 519 -24.63 4.76 -20.03
N ASP A 520 -24.57 6.09 -20.03
CA ASP A 520 -24.62 6.92 -18.82
C ASP A 520 -26.07 7.22 -18.41
N HIS A 521 -26.43 6.85 -17.19
CA HIS A 521 -27.70 7.22 -16.56
C HIS A 521 -27.47 8.22 -15.44
N VAL A 522 -27.92 9.46 -15.61
CA VAL A 522 -27.80 10.53 -14.62
C VAL A 522 -29.05 10.60 -13.74
N TYR A 523 -28.85 10.57 -12.42
CA TYR A 523 -29.87 10.64 -11.38
C TYR A 523 -29.64 11.87 -10.50
N GLU A 524 -30.62 12.78 -10.49
CA GLU A 524 -30.67 13.90 -9.56
C GLU A 524 -31.19 13.38 -8.20
N ILE A 525 -30.38 13.45 -7.16
CA ILE A 525 -30.64 12.97 -5.80
C ILE A 525 -31.04 14.16 -4.91
N GLU A 526 -32.02 13.98 -4.01
CA GLU A 526 -32.48 15.08 -3.15
C GLU A 526 -31.41 15.52 -2.13
N ASP A 527 -31.22 16.84 -1.97
CA ASP A 527 -30.36 17.49 -0.96
C ASP A 527 -30.55 16.84 0.41
N SER A 528 -29.44 16.45 1.06
CA SER A 528 -29.43 15.69 2.32
C SER A 528 -30.14 16.40 3.48
N PRO A 529 -30.34 15.74 4.65
CA PRO A 529 -30.95 16.38 5.81
C PRO A 529 -30.27 17.71 6.10
N ALA A 530 -31.05 18.69 6.54
CA ALA A 530 -30.51 20.01 6.85
C ALA A 530 -29.41 19.90 7.90
N GLN A 531 -28.46 20.83 7.86
CA GLN A 531 -27.29 20.86 8.74
C GLN A 531 -27.62 20.77 10.26
N ASP A 532 -28.83 21.17 10.66
CA ASP A 532 -29.36 21.10 12.03
C ASP A 532 -30.23 19.86 12.35
N ALA A 533 -30.20 18.83 11.52
CA ALA A 533 -30.99 17.60 11.64
C ALA A 533 -30.24 16.45 12.35
N TRP A 534 -30.14 16.54 13.68
CA TRP A 534 -29.37 15.63 14.55
C TRP A 534 -29.86 14.18 14.67
N GLU A 535 -31.06 13.85 14.18
CA GLU A 535 -31.68 12.51 14.32
C GLU A 535 -32.00 11.88 12.96
N ASP A 536 -31.49 12.45 11.84
CA ASP A 536 -31.95 12.13 10.47
C ASP A 536 -30.79 11.69 9.53
N ASN A 537 -29.59 11.42 10.06
CA ASN A 537 -28.32 11.21 9.34
C ASN A 537 -27.88 9.73 9.23
N THR A 538 -28.82 8.79 9.24
CA THR A 538 -28.57 7.37 8.89
C THR A 538 -29.74 6.78 8.12
N PHE A 539 -29.52 5.73 7.31
CA PHE A 539 -30.61 5.03 6.64
C PHE A 539 -31.63 4.43 7.63
N THR A 540 -31.20 4.06 8.84
CA THR A 540 -32.11 3.48 9.84
C THR A 540 -33.03 4.49 10.53
N GLU A 541 -32.70 5.78 10.52
CA GLU A 541 -33.41 6.78 11.32
C GLU A 541 -34.46 7.55 10.51
N LEU A 542 -34.19 7.86 9.23
CA LEU A 542 -35.22 8.31 8.28
C LEU A 542 -35.19 7.68 6.88
N GLY A 543 -34.19 6.86 6.55
CA GLY A 543 -34.07 6.28 5.21
C GLY A 543 -33.72 7.34 4.18
N TRP A 544 -32.53 7.93 4.30
CA TRP A 544 -32.12 8.99 3.37
C TRP A 544 -32.02 8.46 1.93
N VAL A 545 -32.63 9.22 1.01
CA VAL A 545 -33.03 8.92 -0.38
C VAL A 545 -32.97 7.44 -0.82
N GLU A 546 -34.17 6.85 -0.95
CA GLU A 546 -34.43 5.76 -1.90
C GLU A 546 -34.68 6.35 -3.31
N PHE A 547 -33.96 5.88 -4.33
CA PHE A 547 -34.24 6.20 -5.73
C PHE A 547 -34.47 4.93 -6.55
N GLU A 548 -35.54 4.93 -7.35
CA GLU A 548 -35.91 3.78 -8.17
C GLU A 548 -35.19 3.83 -9.52
N VAL A 549 -34.29 2.88 -9.76
CA VAL A 549 -33.73 2.63 -11.08
C VAL A 549 -34.73 1.76 -11.87
N ASP A 550 -35.78 2.43 -12.34
CA ASP A 550 -36.69 1.88 -13.34
C ASP A 550 -35.98 1.75 -14.70
N ASP A 551 -36.39 0.75 -15.47
CA ASP A 551 -36.15 0.65 -16.91
C ASP A 551 -34.70 0.42 -17.43
N ALA A 552 -33.71 0.15 -16.57
CA ALA A 552 -32.32 -0.16 -16.96
C ALA A 552 -31.78 -1.51 -16.39
N GLU A 553 -31.39 -2.45 -17.26
CA GLU A 553 -30.84 -3.80 -16.92
C GLU A 553 -29.30 -3.85 -17.11
N GLY A 554 -28.59 -4.97 -16.93
CA GLY A 554 -27.14 -5.06 -17.26
C GLY A 554 -26.17 -4.60 -16.16
N GLU A 555 -24.87 -4.80 -16.41
CA GLU A 555 -23.77 -4.66 -15.44
C GLU A 555 -23.31 -3.20 -15.29
N ILE A 556 -22.93 -2.86 -14.05
CA ILE A 556 -22.30 -1.59 -13.67
C ILE A 556 -20.85 -1.57 -14.17
N ALA A 557 -20.43 -0.44 -14.76
CA ALA A 557 -19.09 -0.30 -15.34
C ALA A 557 -18.29 0.90 -14.82
N ASN A 558 -18.95 2.02 -14.52
CA ASN A 558 -18.38 3.16 -13.82
C ASN A 558 -19.48 3.91 -13.06
N TRP A 559 -19.13 4.57 -11.96
CA TRP A 559 -20.03 5.49 -11.25
C TRP A 559 -19.31 6.82 -11.07
N ASN A 560 -20.08 7.91 -11.08
CA ASN A 560 -19.57 9.26 -10.96
C ASN A 560 -20.55 10.08 -10.11
N LEU A 561 -20.08 10.66 -9.00
CA LEU A 561 -20.90 11.43 -8.06
C LEU A 561 -20.41 12.88 -7.98
N GLU A 562 -21.29 13.83 -8.32
CA GLU A 562 -21.09 15.27 -8.15
C GLU A 562 -22.00 15.78 -7.02
N PHE A 563 -21.46 16.56 -6.07
CA PHE A 563 -22.25 17.16 -4.99
C PHE A 563 -21.53 18.34 -4.32
N TYR A 564 -22.27 19.13 -3.52
CA TYR A 564 -21.74 20.25 -2.73
C TYR A 564 -22.03 20.11 -1.24
N TRP A 565 -21.00 20.20 -0.39
CA TRP A 565 -21.15 20.27 1.06
C TRP A 565 -21.58 21.66 1.55
N ASN A 566 -22.59 21.68 2.41
CA ASN A 566 -22.98 22.75 3.30
C ASN A 566 -22.78 22.25 4.75
N THR A 567 -21.50 22.09 5.12
CA THR A 567 -21.04 21.62 6.43
C THR A 567 -20.64 22.80 7.35
N ASP A 568 -20.15 22.53 8.56
CA ASP A 568 -19.48 23.52 9.40
C ASP A 568 -17.97 23.61 9.10
N GLN A 569 -17.08 23.29 10.04
CA GLN A 569 -15.63 23.26 9.79
C GLN A 569 -15.10 21.86 9.46
N TYR A 570 -15.96 20.82 9.45
CA TYR A 570 -15.53 19.42 9.45
C TYR A 570 -16.24 18.53 8.40
N SER A 571 -16.24 18.93 7.11
CA SER A 571 -16.81 18.12 5.99
C SER A 571 -16.33 16.66 5.98
N GLU A 572 -15.15 16.40 6.54
CA GLU A 572 -14.49 15.11 6.56
C GLU A 572 -15.19 14.07 7.47
N GLU A 573 -16.09 14.49 8.35
CA GLU A 573 -16.78 13.61 9.32
C GLU A 573 -17.97 12.83 8.71
N SER A 574 -18.36 13.20 7.48
CA SER A 574 -19.46 12.59 6.73
C SER A 574 -18.99 11.51 5.75
N THR A 575 -19.79 10.44 5.65
CA THR A 575 -19.59 9.31 4.74
C THR A 575 -20.83 9.10 3.87
N PHE A 576 -20.72 9.20 2.56
CA PHE A 576 -21.72 8.68 1.63
C PHE A 576 -21.65 7.15 1.59
N LYS A 577 -22.79 6.51 1.86
CA LYS A 577 -23.01 5.09 1.67
C LYS A 577 -24.11 4.83 0.66
N VAL A 578 -24.02 3.66 0.04
CA VAL A 578 -25.01 3.16 -0.92
C VAL A 578 -25.33 1.70 -0.63
N GLU A 579 -26.59 1.32 -0.82
CA GLU A 579 -27.03 -0.08 -0.81
C GLU A 579 -27.69 -0.41 -2.15
N SER A 580 -27.28 -1.52 -2.76
CA SER A 580 -27.82 -2.02 -4.03
C SER A 580 -29.20 -2.68 -3.87
N PRO A 581 -29.97 -2.86 -4.96
CA PRO A 581 -31.22 -3.62 -4.93
C PRO A 581 -31.06 -5.09 -4.49
N GLU A 582 -29.85 -5.64 -4.58
CA GLU A 582 -29.52 -7.00 -4.12
C GLU A 582 -29.13 -7.03 -2.62
N GLY A 583 -28.90 -5.86 -2.01
CA GLY A 583 -28.62 -5.68 -0.58
C GLY A 583 -27.14 -5.59 -0.23
N THR A 584 -26.27 -5.33 -1.20
CA THR A 584 -24.84 -5.07 -0.97
C THR A 584 -24.66 -3.62 -0.53
N GLU A 585 -23.96 -3.38 0.57
CA GLU A 585 -23.63 -2.04 1.08
C GLU A 585 -22.18 -1.68 0.73
N ALA A 586 -21.94 -0.47 0.24
CA ALA A 586 -20.60 0.09 0.04
C ALA A 586 -20.51 1.54 0.54
N VAL A 587 -19.29 1.96 0.87
CA VAL A 587 -18.95 3.38 1.07
C VAL A 587 -18.58 3.93 -0.29
N ILE A 588 -19.32 4.93 -0.78
CA ILE A 588 -18.98 5.67 -2.00
C ILE A 588 -17.85 6.66 -1.72
N ALA A 589 -17.94 7.37 -0.60
CA ALA A 589 -17.04 8.45 -0.25
C ALA A 589 -17.04 8.69 1.26
N ALA A 590 -15.86 8.79 1.86
CA ALA A 590 -15.66 9.25 3.23
C ALA A 590 -14.58 10.34 3.22
N GLY A 591 -14.75 11.42 3.99
CA GLY A 591 -13.66 12.37 4.19
C GLY A 591 -13.37 13.36 3.04
N ILE A 592 -14.20 13.45 1.99
CA ILE A 592 -13.88 14.24 0.78
C ILE A 592 -14.64 15.59 0.69
N PRO A 593 -14.03 16.65 0.10
CA PRO A 593 -14.68 17.95 -0.09
C PRO A 593 -15.76 17.94 -1.19
N ASP A 594 -16.43 19.08 -1.43
CA ASP A 594 -17.30 19.22 -2.61
C ASP A 594 -16.53 19.02 -3.92
N GLY A 595 -17.18 18.40 -4.91
CA GLY A 595 -16.51 18.04 -6.15
C GLY A 595 -17.27 17.02 -6.99
N ASN A 596 -16.58 16.51 -8.00
CA ASN A 596 -17.01 15.44 -8.87
C ASN A 596 -15.98 14.31 -8.79
N TYR A 597 -16.45 13.10 -8.51
CA TYR A 597 -15.62 11.92 -8.22
C TYR A 597 -16.07 10.74 -9.05
N ASP A 598 -15.15 10.15 -9.82
CA ASP A 598 -15.30 8.79 -10.33
C ASP A 598 -15.07 7.79 -9.19
N ILE A 599 -15.92 6.78 -9.09
CA ILE A 599 -15.99 5.85 -7.95
C ILE A 599 -15.66 4.45 -8.46
N ASP A 600 -14.57 3.89 -7.96
CA ASP A 600 -14.23 2.49 -8.18
C ASP A 600 -15.17 1.59 -7.36
N LEU A 601 -15.82 0.63 -8.02
CA LEU A 601 -16.95 -0.14 -7.50
C LEU A 601 -16.87 -1.63 -7.81
N ASP A 602 -15.68 -2.20 -7.64
CA ASP A 602 -15.47 -3.65 -7.51
C ASP A 602 -16.50 -4.32 -6.55
N ALA A 603 -16.99 -3.58 -5.55
CA ALA A 603 -18.02 -4.02 -4.61
C ALA A 603 -19.36 -4.44 -5.26
N PHE A 604 -19.71 -3.93 -6.45
CA PHE A 604 -20.96 -4.23 -7.16
C PHE A 604 -20.77 -4.99 -8.48
N ASN A 605 -19.56 -5.51 -8.71
CA ASN A 605 -19.20 -6.17 -9.96
C ASN A 605 -20.07 -7.42 -10.22
N GLY A 606 -20.84 -7.40 -11.31
CA GLY A 606 -21.80 -8.45 -11.69
C GLY A 606 -23.22 -8.32 -11.10
N GLU A 607 -23.53 -7.30 -10.30
CA GLU A 607 -24.89 -7.06 -9.79
C GLU A 607 -25.81 -6.40 -10.83
N GLN A 608 -27.13 -6.64 -10.73
CA GLN A 608 -28.11 -5.95 -11.58
C GLN A 608 -28.47 -4.58 -10.99
N MET A 609 -28.26 -3.52 -11.76
CA MET A 609 -28.64 -2.16 -11.33
C MET A 609 -30.16 -1.90 -11.27
N GLN A 610 -31.03 -2.80 -11.75
CA GLN A 610 -32.48 -2.56 -11.72
C GLN A 610 -33.07 -2.74 -10.31
N GLY A 611 -33.68 -1.68 -9.78
CA GLY A 611 -34.47 -1.71 -8.54
C GLY A 611 -34.29 -0.45 -7.69
N THR A 612 -34.71 -0.55 -6.43
CA THR A 612 -34.56 0.54 -5.45
C THR A 612 -33.14 0.57 -4.92
N TRP A 613 -32.39 1.63 -5.25
CA TRP A 613 -31.12 1.96 -4.63
C TRP A 613 -31.36 2.88 -3.43
N LYS A 614 -30.50 2.79 -2.41
CA LYS A 614 -30.51 3.68 -1.24
C LYS A 614 -29.20 4.44 -1.19
N ILE A 615 -29.23 5.74 -0.95
CA ILE A 615 -28.03 6.57 -0.78
C ILE A 615 -28.19 7.50 0.42
N TRP A 616 -27.37 7.29 1.46
CA TRP A 616 -27.40 8.09 2.68
C TRP A 616 -26.03 8.66 3.01
N ILE A 617 -26.03 9.78 3.71
CA ILE A 617 -24.86 10.20 4.47
C ILE A 617 -24.92 9.54 5.85
N GLU A 618 -23.77 9.19 6.42
CA GLU A 618 -23.57 8.95 7.85
C GLU A 618 -22.65 10.01 8.41
N ASP A 619 -23.03 10.61 9.54
CA ASP A 619 -22.15 11.44 10.35
C ASP A 619 -21.55 10.57 11.47
N SER A 620 -20.22 10.57 11.54
CA SER A 620 -19.43 9.65 12.38
C SER A 620 -19.57 9.91 13.89
N TYR A 621 -20.03 11.11 14.29
CA TYR A 621 -20.14 11.53 15.69
C TYR A 621 -21.59 11.72 16.15
N GLY A 622 -22.54 11.86 15.22
CA GLY A 622 -23.96 12.00 15.50
C GLY A 622 -24.33 13.34 16.15
N ASP A 623 -23.52 14.39 15.91
CA ASP A 623 -23.76 15.75 16.42
C ASP A 623 -24.24 16.73 15.34
N GLY A 624 -24.55 16.22 14.14
CA GLY A 624 -25.13 16.98 13.04
C GLY A 624 -24.04 17.74 12.28
N GLY A 625 -24.36 18.91 11.74
CA GLY A 625 -23.34 19.78 11.14
C GLY A 625 -23.11 19.58 9.63
N HIS A 626 -23.70 18.56 9.01
CA HIS A 626 -23.40 18.15 7.63
C HIS A 626 -24.63 18.08 6.72
N GLN A 627 -24.56 18.75 5.55
CA GLN A 627 -25.57 18.64 4.50
C GLN A 627 -24.93 18.58 3.10
N ALA A 628 -25.20 17.56 2.30
CA ALA A 628 -24.88 17.53 0.87
C ALA A 628 -26.02 18.12 0.04
N THR A 629 -25.71 18.85 -1.03
CA THR A 629 -26.67 19.58 -1.87
C THR A 629 -26.30 19.53 -3.35
N ASN A 630 -27.28 19.67 -4.24
CA ASN A 630 -27.16 19.45 -5.69
C ASN A 630 -26.45 18.13 -6.03
N ILE A 631 -26.91 17.03 -5.43
CA ILE A 631 -26.31 15.71 -5.57
C ILE A 631 -26.75 15.11 -6.92
N SER A 632 -25.79 14.85 -7.80
CA SER A 632 -25.97 14.21 -9.10
C SER A 632 -25.15 12.94 -9.16
N LEU A 633 -25.80 11.81 -9.45
CA LEU A 633 -25.17 10.51 -9.58
C LEU A 633 -25.29 10.03 -11.02
N THR A 634 -24.18 9.92 -11.73
CA THR A 634 -24.11 9.27 -13.04
C THR A 634 -23.65 7.83 -12.86
N ILE A 635 -24.42 6.88 -13.39
CA ILE A 635 -24.03 5.47 -13.42
C ILE A 635 -23.86 5.06 -14.88
N THR A 636 -22.63 4.72 -15.25
CA THR A 636 -22.28 4.14 -16.55
C THR A 636 -22.44 2.63 -16.49
N LYS A 637 -23.18 2.07 -17.46
CA LYS A 637 -23.35 0.63 -17.63
C LYS A 637 -22.58 0.09 -18.81
N THR A 638 -22.18 -1.18 -18.73
CA THR A 638 -21.75 -1.96 -19.90
C THR A 638 -22.83 -2.96 -20.32
N TYR A 639 -23.14 -2.96 -21.63
CA TYR A 639 -23.95 -4.00 -22.25
C TYR A 639 -23.23 -4.63 -23.45
N GLU A 640 -22.96 -5.93 -23.39
CA GLU A 640 -22.65 -6.72 -24.59
C GLU A 640 -23.95 -7.09 -25.32
N ILE A 641 -24.46 -6.18 -26.15
CA ILE A 641 -25.64 -6.47 -26.98
C ILE A 641 -25.24 -7.39 -28.15
N PHE A 642 -24.06 -7.17 -28.74
CA PHE A 642 -23.42 -8.03 -29.74
C PHE A 642 -21.88 -7.90 -29.62
N PRO A 643 -21.10 -8.99 -29.59
CA PRO A 643 -19.64 -8.93 -29.61
C PRO A 643 -19.16 -8.55 -31.01
N TRP A 644 -18.97 -7.26 -31.26
CA TRP A 644 -18.63 -6.72 -32.58
C TRP A 644 -17.13 -6.57 -32.81
N LEU A 645 -16.30 -6.59 -31.76
CA LEU A 645 -14.85 -6.48 -31.85
C LEU A 645 -14.20 -7.86 -31.70
N ASN A 646 -13.25 -8.19 -32.57
CA ASN A 646 -12.42 -9.39 -32.43
C ASN A 646 -10.98 -9.09 -32.85
N VAL A 647 -10.01 -9.55 -32.04
CA VAL A 647 -8.57 -9.26 -32.25
C VAL A 647 -7.77 -10.56 -32.29
N GLU A 648 -6.95 -10.76 -33.33
CA GLU A 648 -6.07 -11.94 -33.44
C GLU A 648 -4.69 -11.58 -34.03
N PRO A 649 -3.59 -12.21 -33.56
CA PRO A 649 -3.51 -13.15 -32.44
C PRO A 649 -3.45 -12.44 -31.08
N VAL A 650 -4.16 -12.98 -30.09
CA VAL A 650 -4.24 -12.43 -28.71
C VAL A 650 -2.98 -12.61 -27.86
N ALA A 651 -1.95 -13.29 -28.37
CA ALA A 651 -0.67 -13.42 -27.69
C ALA A 651 0.44 -13.77 -28.69
N GLY A 652 1.67 -13.42 -28.37
CA GLY A 652 2.83 -13.76 -29.21
C GLY A 652 4.16 -13.34 -28.61
N THR A 653 5.23 -13.70 -29.33
CA THR A 653 6.60 -13.28 -29.04
C THR A 653 7.19 -12.62 -30.29
N VAL A 654 7.75 -11.43 -30.14
CA VAL A 654 8.38 -10.65 -31.21
C VAL A 654 9.87 -10.55 -30.90
N GLU A 655 10.68 -11.29 -31.67
CA GLU A 655 12.15 -11.25 -31.59
C GLU A 655 12.70 -9.83 -31.87
N PRO A 656 13.92 -9.49 -31.39
CA PRO A 656 14.57 -8.19 -31.64
C PRO A 656 14.57 -7.75 -33.11
N GLY A 657 14.08 -6.54 -33.37
CA GLY A 657 13.90 -6.00 -34.73
C GLY A 657 12.78 -6.66 -35.54
N GLY A 658 11.98 -7.53 -34.92
CA GLY A 658 10.84 -8.23 -35.49
C GLY A 658 9.54 -7.42 -35.44
N THR A 659 8.52 -7.94 -36.13
CA THR A 659 7.18 -7.34 -36.24
C THR A 659 6.11 -8.44 -36.21
N GLN A 660 5.00 -8.20 -35.53
CA GLN A 660 3.81 -9.04 -35.50
C GLN A 660 2.59 -8.20 -35.86
N GLN A 661 1.91 -8.59 -36.95
CA GLN A 661 0.66 -7.95 -37.36
C GLN A 661 -0.49 -8.47 -36.51
N ILE A 662 -1.30 -7.55 -35.99
CA ILE A 662 -2.54 -7.81 -35.27
C ILE A 662 -3.71 -7.45 -36.20
N VAL A 663 -4.63 -8.38 -36.36
CA VAL A 663 -5.85 -8.24 -37.17
C VAL A 663 -6.99 -7.84 -36.24
N VAL A 664 -7.65 -6.73 -36.54
CA VAL A 664 -8.81 -6.22 -35.79
C VAL A 664 -10.03 -6.28 -36.70
N THR A 665 -11.03 -7.06 -36.31
CA THR A 665 -12.28 -7.24 -37.08
C THR A 665 -13.42 -6.55 -36.34
N CYS A 666 -14.13 -5.66 -37.05
CA CYS A 666 -15.32 -4.96 -36.55
C CYS A 666 -16.55 -5.45 -37.32
N ASP A 667 -17.48 -6.13 -36.64
CA ASP A 667 -18.64 -6.78 -37.24
C ASP A 667 -19.94 -5.97 -37.07
N GLY A 668 -20.37 -5.31 -38.14
CA GLY A 668 -21.63 -4.57 -38.21
C GLY A 668 -22.78 -5.36 -38.84
N THR A 669 -22.75 -6.70 -38.82
CA THR A 669 -23.78 -7.53 -39.46
C THR A 669 -25.10 -7.55 -38.70
N GLU A 670 -25.05 -7.65 -37.37
CA GLU A 670 -26.24 -7.64 -36.49
C GLU A 670 -26.41 -6.30 -35.73
N LEU A 671 -25.40 -5.43 -35.74
CA LEU A 671 -25.46 -4.10 -35.11
C LEU A 671 -26.48 -3.15 -35.79
N PRO A 672 -27.21 -2.34 -35.00
CA PRO A 672 -27.90 -1.15 -35.49
C PRO A 672 -26.98 -0.14 -36.21
N VAL A 673 -27.59 0.81 -36.93
CA VAL A 673 -26.88 1.99 -37.45
C VAL A 673 -26.57 2.93 -36.28
N GLY A 674 -25.30 3.32 -36.13
CA GLY A 674 -24.78 4.08 -34.99
C GLY A 674 -23.25 4.12 -34.94
N GLU A 675 -22.73 4.79 -33.92
CA GLU A 675 -21.31 4.77 -33.53
C GLU A 675 -21.14 3.80 -32.36
N TYR A 676 -20.00 3.12 -32.29
CA TYR A 676 -19.65 2.12 -31.28
C TYR A 676 -18.20 2.34 -30.83
N ASP A 677 -17.98 2.34 -29.52
CA ASP A 677 -16.65 2.50 -28.91
C ASP A 677 -16.23 1.20 -28.22
N GLY A 678 -14.96 0.85 -28.35
CA GLY A 678 -14.34 -0.33 -27.74
C GLY A 678 -12.87 -0.09 -27.43
N SER A 679 -12.20 -1.10 -26.88
CA SER A 679 -10.79 -1.00 -26.50
C SER A 679 -10.01 -2.29 -26.74
N ILE A 680 -8.70 -2.16 -26.90
CA ILE A 680 -7.73 -3.26 -27.00
C ILE A 680 -6.62 -2.98 -25.99
N THR A 681 -6.50 -3.79 -24.95
CA THR A 681 -5.43 -3.67 -23.95
C THR A 681 -4.34 -4.68 -24.26
N ILE A 682 -3.10 -4.20 -24.42
CA ILE A 682 -1.91 -5.01 -24.66
C ILE A 682 -1.08 -4.98 -23.38
N SER A 683 -0.92 -6.12 -22.73
CA SER A 683 0.02 -6.31 -21.62
C SER A 683 1.29 -6.97 -22.16
N SER A 684 2.48 -6.52 -21.75
CA SER A 684 3.76 -7.00 -22.30
C SER A 684 4.88 -7.11 -21.26
N ASN A 685 6.01 -7.72 -21.63
CA ASN A 685 7.22 -7.76 -20.80
C ASN A 685 8.19 -6.58 -21.04
N ASP A 686 7.77 -5.55 -21.78
CA ASP A 686 8.46 -4.26 -21.85
C ASP A 686 8.30 -3.52 -20.49
N PRO A 687 9.37 -3.09 -19.81
CA PRO A 687 9.27 -2.36 -18.55
C PRO A 687 8.73 -0.93 -18.70
N GLU A 688 8.91 -0.27 -19.85
CA GLU A 688 8.33 1.04 -20.14
C GLU A 688 6.88 0.95 -20.66
N MET A 689 6.52 -0.19 -21.28
CA MET A 689 5.21 -0.42 -21.91
C MET A 689 4.58 -1.75 -21.45
N SER A 690 4.54 -1.95 -20.13
CA SER A 690 4.01 -3.16 -19.50
C SER A 690 2.50 -3.34 -19.72
N GLU A 691 1.76 -2.24 -19.87
CA GLU A 691 0.39 -2.22 -20.36
C GLU A 691 0.12 -1.01 -21.27
N THR A 692 -0.73 -1.17 -22.28
CA THR A 692 -1.16 -0.08 -23.18
C THR A 692 -2.55 -0.33 -23.75
N VAL A 693 -3.41 0.68 -23.69
CA VAL A 693 -4.79 0.64 -24.20
C VAL A 693 -4.88 1.37 -25.54
N ILE A 694 -5.37 0.70 -26.58
CA ILE A 694 -5.69 1.25 -27.89
C ILE A 694 -7.22 1.38 -28.01
N PRO A 695 -7.79 2.61 -28.11
CA PRO A 695 -9.21 2.78 -28.35
C PRO A 695 -9.61 2.36 -29.77
N VAL A 696 -10.83 1.85 -29.92
CA VAL A 696 -11.44 1.43 -31.18
C VAL A 696 -12.74 2.19 -31.40
N HIS A 697 -12.83 2.95 -32.49
CA HIS A 697 -14.02 3.67 -32.91
C HIS A 697 -14.62 3.01 -34.15
N PHE A 698 -15.90 2.67 -34.11
CA PHE A 698 -16.56 1.91 -35.17
C PHE A 698 -17.91 2.50 -35.59
N THR A 699 -18.02 2.92 -36.84
CA THR A 699 -19.25 3.48 -37.43
C THR A 699 -20.00 2.43 -38.27
N VAL A 700 -21.30 2.29 -38.04
CA VAL A 700 -22.23 1.46 -38.84
C VAL A 700 -23.29 2.35 -39.50
N ASP A 701 -23.32 2.41 -40.84
CA ASP A 701 -24.18 3.33 -41.61
C ASP A 701 -25.24 2.60 -42.49
N LEU A 702 -26.19 3.35 -43.05
CA LEU A 702 -27.21 2.84 -43.98
C LEU A 702 -26.66 2.68 -45.41
N PRO A 703 -26.98 1.55 -46.09
CA PRO A 703 -26.65 1.38 -47.51
C PRO A 703 -27.17 2.50 -48.42
N ASP A 704 -26.29 3.05 -49.25
CA ASP A 704 -26.55 4.10 -50.24
C ASP A 704 -27.84 3.86 -51.07
N GLY A 705 -28.78 4.82 -51.02
CA GLY A 705 -29.84 4.95 -52.05
C GLY A 705 -31.29 5.19 -51.62
N ILE A 706 -31.61 5.35 -50.32
CA ILE A 706 -33.01 5.50 -49.86
C ILE A 706 -33.49 6.96 -49.94
N SER A 707 -34.47 7.26 -50.83
CA SER A 707 -35.00 8.61 -51.07
C SER A 707 -36.40 8.85 -50.49
N THR A 708 -36.58 9.98 -49.80
CA THR A 708 -37.84 10.39 -49.16
C THR A 708 -38.83 11.04 -50.13
N GLY A 709 -40.10 10.61 -50.09
CA GLY A 709 -41.17 11.10 -50.95
C GLY A 709 -42.50 10.46 -50.54
N THR A 710 -43.56 11.27 -50.39
CA THR A 710 -44.81 10.92 -49.68
C THR A 710 -45.57 9.71 -50.25
N THR A 711 -46.04 8.83 -49.36
CA THR A 711 -46.59 7.49 -49.69
C THR A 711 -47.94 7.22 -49.03
N GLU A 712 -48.94 6.74 -49.78
CA GLU A 712 -50.15 6.17 -49.16
C GLU A 712 -50.01 4.65 -48.91
N PHE A 713 -50.68 4.15 -47.86
CA PHE A 713 -50.79 2.72 -47.57
C PHE A 713 -51.95 2.11 -48.38
N ASN A 714 -51.64 1.14 -49.25
CA ASN A 714 -52.65 0.47 -50.09
C ASN A 714 -53.48 -0.55 -49.32
N GLU A 715 -52.86 -1.27 -48.40
CA GLU A 715 -53.51 -2.29 -47.58
C GLU A 715 -52.80 -2.41 -46.23
N LEU A 716 -53.58 -2.57 -45.16
CA LEU A 716 -53.10 -2.89 -43.81
C LEU A 716 -54.12 -3.84 -43.18
N SER A 717 -53.67 -5.06 -42.88
CA SER A 717 -54.46 -6.07 -42.17
C SER A 717 -53.67 -6.63 -41.00
N VAL A 718 -54.38 -6.99 -39.92
CA VAL A 718 -53.77 -7.50 -38.68
C VAL A 718 -54.52 -8.75 -38.27
N TYR A 719 -53.88 -9.91 -38.38
CA TYR A 719 -54.51 -11.22 -38.17
C TYR A 719 -53.53 -12.25 -37.57
N PRO A 720 -53.97 -13.10 -36.63
CA PRO A 720 -55.26 -13.07 -35.93
C PRO A 720 -55.38 -11.86 -34.99
N ASN A 721 -56.60 -11.41 -34.72
CA ASN A 721 -56.90 -10.34 -33.75
C ASN A 721 -58.36 -10.50 -33.26
N PRO A 722 -58.62 -10.91 -32.01
CA PRO A 722 -57.65 -11.21 -30.93
C PRO A 722 -56.67 -12.33 -31.25
N PHE A 723 -55.55 -12.37 -30.53
CA PHE A 723 -54.49 -13.37 -30.69
C PHE A 723 -53.96 -13.91 -29.35
N LYS A 724 -53.32 -15.08 -29.37
CA LYS A 724 -52.75 -15.75 -28.19
C LYS A 724 -51.23 -15.64 -28.07
N SER A 725 -50.51 -16.04 -29.12
CA SER A 725 -49.04 -16.09 -29.12
C SER A 725 -48.40 -15.07 -30.05
N GLN A 726 -49.00 -14.81 -31.22
CA GLN A 726 -48.57 -13.74 -32.12
C GLN A 726 -49.71 -13.23 -33.00
N THR A 727 -49.59 -11.99 -33.44
CA THR A 727 -50.36 -11.41 -34.55
C THR A 727 -49.43 -11.01 -35.69
N THR A 728 -49.94 -10.93 -36.91
CA THR A 728 -49.15 -10.51 -38.08
C THR A 728 -49.81 -9.32 -38.74
N PHE A 729 -49.05 -8.23 -38.84
CA PHE A 729 -49.34 -7.06 -39.64
C PHE A 729 -48.90 -7.36 -41.07
N THR A 730 -49.84 -7.36 -42.01
CA THR A 730 -49.56 -7.45 -43.45
C THR A 730 -49.89 -6.11 -44.08
N ILE A 731 -48.86 -5.44 -44.61
CA ILE A 731 -48.94 -4.07 -45.12
C ILE A 731 -48.40 -4.01 -46.55
N THR A 732 -49.04 -3.23 -47.41
CA THR A 732 -48.62 -3.01 -48.80
C THR A 732 -48.43 -1.52 -49.07
N THR A 733 -47.25 -1.11 -49.54
CA THR A 733 -46.86 0.29 -49.73
C THR A 733 -46.69 0.66 -51.22
N GLU A 734 -46.92 1.92 -51.58
CA GLU A 734 -46.79 2.41 -52.97
C GLU A 734 -45.33 2.69 -53.41
N LYS A 735 -44.37 2.62 -52.49
CA LYS A 735 -42.93 2.72 -52.74
C LYS A 735 -42.15 1.82 -51.76
N ASP A 736 -40.83 1.86 -51.90
CA ASP A 736 -39.86 1.31 -50.95
C ASP A 736 -39.60 2.33 -49.81
N GLY A 737 -39.28 1.86 -48.60
CA GLY A 737 -38.88 2.73 -47.49
C GLY A 737 -39.00 2.09 -46.11
N ALA A 738 -38.57 2.80 -45.07
CA ALA A 738 -38.71 2.37 -43.69
C ALA A 738 -40.15 2.58 -43.19
N LEU A 739 -40.73 1.51 -42.65
CA LEU A 739 -42.03 1.52 -41.98
C LEU A 739 -41.81 1.20 -40.50
N ILE A 740 -42.34 2.05 -39.63
CA ILE A 740 -42.21 1.95 -38.18
C ILE A 740 -43.54 1.46 -37.62
N LEU A 741 -43.56 0.25 -37.05
CA LEU A 741 -44.71 -0.27 -36.31
C LEU A 741 -44.51 -0.02 -34.82
N ASN A 742 -45.26 0.93 -34.29
CA ASN A 742 -45.34 1.21 -32.86
C ASN A 742 -46.55 0.49 -32.25
N ILE A 743 -46.35 -0.27 -31.18
CA ILE A 743 -47.39 -0.85 -30.34
C ILE A 743 -47.46 -0.06 -29.04
N HIS A 744 -48.66 0.30 -28.59
CA HIS A 744 -48.90 1.10 -27.40
C HIS A 744 -49.79 0.38 -26.37
N ASP A 745 -49.51 0.57 -25.09
CA ASP A 745 -50.40 0.14 -24.00
C ASP A 745 -51.69 0.99 -23.93
N SER A 746 -52.60 0.64 -23.01
CA SER A 746 -53.86 1.39 -22.84
C SER A 746 -53.69 2.79 -22.23
N ARG A 747 -52.47 3.18 -21.82
CA ARG A 747 -52.10 4.53 -21.36
C ARG A 747 -51.44 5.35 -22.47
N GLY A 748 -51.11 4.73 -23.60
CA GLY A 748 -50.51 5.36 -24.78
C GLY A 748 -48.98 5.22 -24.86
N ARG A 749 -48.33 4.61 -23.86
CA ARG A 749 -46.88 4.38 -23.86
C ARG A 749 -46.52 3.37 -24.93
N VAL A 750 -45.46 3.62 -25.70
CA VAL A 750 -44.91 2.64 -26.64
C VAL A 750 -44.39 1.45 -25.82
N VAL A 751 -44.79 0.24 -26.18
CA VAL A 751 -44.29 -1.01 -25.59
C VAL A 751 -43.38 -1.76 -26.56
N ALA A 752 -43.53 -1.57 -27.87
CA ALA A 752 -42.62 -2.12 -28.88
C ALA A 752 -42.63 -1.23 -30.12
N GLU A 753 -41.44 -0.91 -30.65
CA GLU A 753 -41.23 -0.27 -31.93
C GLU A 753 -40.45 -1.22 -32.85
N ILE A 754 -41.05 -1.57 -34.00
CA ILE A 754 -40.48 -2.49 -34.97
C ILE A 754 -40.32 -1.77 -36.31
N VAL A 755 -39.08 -1.46 -36.68
CA VAL A 755 -38.75 -0.89 -37.99
C VAL A 755 -38.64 -2.01 -39.03
N LYS A 756 -39.27 -1.82 -40.19
CA LYS A 756 -39.20 -2.76 -41.31
C LYS A 756 -39.08 -2.03 -42.64
N LEU A 757 -38.05 -2.35 -43.42
CA LEU A 757 -37.96 -1.94 -44.81
C LEU A 757 -39.05 -2.64 -45.64
N THR A 758 -39.85 -1.85 -46.36
CA THR A 758 -40.88 -2.33 -47.29
C THR A 758 -40.42 -2.12 -48.73
N HIS A 759 -41.02 -2.88 -49.65
CA HIS A 759 -40.83 -2.75 -51.10
C HIS A 759 -42.17 -2.53 -51.79
N LYS A 760 -42.18 -1.70 -52.84
CA LYS A 760 -43.35 -1.27 -53.61
C LYS A 760 -44.19 -2.46 -54.06
N GLY A 761 -45.46 -2.46 -53.65
CA GLY A 761 -46.43 -3.48 -54.05
C GLY A 761 -46.16 -4.90 -53.51
N GLN A 762 -45.14 -5.06 -52.65
CA GLN A 762 -44.94 -6.31 -51.90
C GLN A 762 -45.62 -6.22 -50.54
N HIS A 763 -46.02 -7.38 -50.02
CA HIS A 763 -46.56 -7.49 -48.67
C HIS A 763 -45.42 -7.51 -47.64
N ALA A 764 -45.18 -6.38 -46.98
CA ALA A 764 -44.40 -6.34 -45.76
C ALA A 764 -45.15 -7.10 -44.65
N ARG A 765 -44.48 -8.06 -44.01
CA ARG A 765 -45.03 -8.83 -42.88
C ARG A 765 -44.22 -8.56 -41.64
N ILE A 766 -44.88 -8.03 -40.62
CA ILE A 766 -44.30 -7.81 -39.28
C ILE A 766 -45.06 -8.69 -38.30
N ILE A 767 -44.34 -9.51 -37.54
CA ILE A 767 -44.92 -10.40 -36.53
C ILE A 767 -44.69 -9.73 -35.18
N TRP A 768 -45.76 -9.50 -34.42
CA TRP A 768 -45.65 -9.15 -33.02
C TRP A 768 -46.10 -10.35 -32.18
N ASN A 769 -45.18 -10.89 -31.39
CA ASN A 769 -45.34 -12.07 -30.54
C ASN A 769 -45.77 -11.71 -29.10
N GLY A 770 -46.34 -10.51 -28.91
CA GLY A 770 -46.72 -10.02 -27.58
C GLY A 770 -45.53 -9.72 -26.68
N LYS A 771 -44.39 -9.31 -27.24
CA LYS A 771 -43.21 -8.87 -26.46
C LYS A 771 -42.99 -7.36 -26.49
N ASN A 772 -42.38 -6.79 -25.45
CA ASN A 772 -41.93 -5.39 -25.44
C ASN A 772 -40.60 -5.22 -26.18
N GLN A 773 -40.06 -3.99 -26.20
CA GLN A 773 -38.76 -3.68 -26.83
C GLN A 773 -37.58 -4.45 -26.22
N ARG A 774 -37.64 -4.79 -24.92
CA ARG A 774 -36.66 -5.63 -24.21
C ARG A 774 -36.83 -7.14 -24.46
N GLY A 775 -37.81 -7.54 -25.28
CA GLY A 775 -38.07 -8.94 -25.57
C GLY A 775 -38.80 -9.71 -24.46
N GLU A 776 -39.36 -9.05 -23.45
CA GLU A 776 -40.21 -9.66 -22.42
C GLU A 776 -41.67 -9.78 -22.87
N PHE A 777 -42.44 -10.74 -22.36
CA PHE A 777 -43.87 -10.86 -22.71
C PHE A 777 -44.76 -9.83 -22.01
N VAL A 778 -45.51 -9.05 -22.78
CA VAL A 778 -46.50 -8.10 -22.24
C VAL A 778 -47.77 -8.82 -21.77
N LYS A 779 -48.44 -8.26 -20.76
CA LYS A 779 -49.62 -8.89 -20.13
C LYS A 779 -50.81 -8.96 -21.11
N PRO A 780 -51.66 -10.02 -21.06
CA PRO A 780 -52.90 -10.09 -21.83
C PRO A 780 -53.76 -8.84 -21.64
N GLY A 781 -54.30 -8.29 -22.73
CA GLY A 781 -54.93 -6.99 -22.69
C GLY A 781 -55.22 -6.37 -24.05
N VAL A 782 -55.70 -5.14 -24.02
CA VAL A 782 -55.98 -4.31 -25.20
C VAL A 782 -54.79 -3.39 -25.43
N TYR A 783 -54.21 -3.49 -26.63
CA TYR A 783 -53.14 -2.64 -27.10
C TYR A 783 -53.60 -1.86 -28.33
N TYR A 784 -52.97 -0.73 -28.58
CA TYR A 784 -53.14 0.07 -29.78
C TYR A 784 -51.89 -0.08 -30.64
N TYR A 785 -51.98 0.26 -31.92
CA TYR A 785 -50.80 0.38 -32.76
C TYR A 785 -50.86 1.67 -33.57
N SER A 786 -49.69 2.19 -33.92
CA SER A 786 -49.48 3.12 -35.02
C SER A 786 -48.48 2.50 -36.01
N VAL A 787 -48.77 2.65 -37.31
CA VAL A 787 -47.91 2.26 -38.42
C VAL A 787 -47.58 3.54 -39.16
N ASP A 788 -46.32 3.92 -39.13
CA ASP A 788 -45.79 5.15 -39.68
C ASP A 788 -44.88 4.88 -40.87
N MET A 789 -45.06 5.64 -41.94
CA MET A 789 -44.16 5.67 -43.10
C MET A 789 -44.17 7.07 -43.69
N ASP A 790 -43.00 7.69 -43.79
CA ASP A 790 -42.86 9.13 -44.05
C ASP A 790 -43.77 9.96 -43.11
N ASN A 791 -44.67 10.78 -43.69
CA ASN A 791 -45.63 11.63 -43.00
C ASN A 791 -47.02 10.98 -42.84
N ILE A 792 -47.18 9.67 -43.07
CA ILE A 792 -48.47 8.98 -43.01
C ILE A 792 -48.50 8.00 -41.84
N ARG A 793 -49.45 8.22 -40.93
CA ARG A 793 -49.75 7.38 -39.76
C ARG A 793 -51.07 6.63 -39.95
N LYS A 794 -51.08 5.32 -39.71
CA LYS A 794 -52.30 4.49 -39.60
C LYS A 794 -52.37 3.85 -38.22
N THR A 795 -53.48 4.04 -37.51
CA THR A 795 -53.66 3.49 -36.16
C THR A 795 -54.75 2.44 -36.09
N GLY A 796 -54.65 1.53 -35.15
CA GLY A 796 -55.69 0.54 -34.86
C GLY A 796 -55.57 -0.08 -33.47
N LYS A 797 -56.30 -1.17 -33.25
CA LYS A 797 -56.41 -1.85 -31.96
C LYS A 797 -56.19 -3.34 -32.11
N ILE A 798 -55.40 -3.93 -31.22
CA ILE A 798 -55.15 -5.37 -31.11
C ILE A 798 -55.46 -5.87 -29.70
N ILE A 799 -55.81 -7.14 -29.58
CA ILE A 799 -56.16 -7.75 -28.29
C ILE A 799 -55.35 -9.04 -28.12
N LEU A 800 -54.48 -9.05 -27.12
CA LEU A 800 -53.76 -10.25 -26.65
C LEU A 800 -54.63 -10.94 -25.59
N VAL A 801 -54.81 -12.26 -25.71
CA VAL A 801 -55.58 -13.09 -24.77
C VAL A 801 -54.77 -14.32 -24.37
N ASP A 802 -54.98 -14.81 -23.13
CA ASP A 802 -54.50 -16.13 -22.69
C ASP A 802 -55.00 -17.26 -23.61
#